data_AF-A0A4U5WR43-F1
#
_entry.id   AF-A0A4U5WR43-F1
#
_cell.length_a   1.000
_cell.length_b   1.000
_cell.length_c   1.000
_cell.angle_alpha   90.00
_cell.angle_beta   90.00
_cell.angle_gamma   90.00
#
_symmetry.space_group_name_H-M   'P 1'
#
loop_
_entity.id
_entity.type
_entity.pdbx_description
1 polymer ?
#
loop_
_entity_poly.entity_id
_entity_poly.type
_entity_poly.pdbx_seq_one_letter_code
_entity_poly.pdbx_strand_id
1 'polypeptide(L)'
;MSGSRHALIIANADYDDPGLKELASPASDASALAQVLGDPQIGDFEVEVVADEPSHVILRRIEGFFTDRRRDDTLVLHFSCHGLKSESGELYLAARDTEPRYLDATAVPSYFVRRCMSRTRAGSTVLFLDCCYGGAFSKGSAAVRAAGDANVLDNFTAEKPPRGRGWAVITASTAMQYAMEGGRLAEGAGPPPSVFTHAVVEGLQTGDADLDADGEVSLDDLYDYLYEQVREQNPNQTPSKTVEMQGGLQLAHSRHRRIRVEPADIRPEMRSAVQSRNTFTRLGAVRALRDQLADDRLPVAEGARRALEEMARGDVEDVARDAEEALAAVRLRPSATRLDFGRVERDSVVPHRTVTLEGVPLARCCLAHATAPWLRVAQDDDALDVGVDPATVGHLSGDIVLKGVADDAVVTVEVDVRVPDRPPAPASPGPADTGAGTVPDGRAPDAPTAVTAAPPVVPPPSDRVVIRPQEPPGEPPPVITHDPEQDAPPVTVPRPPPSPPPFVPRQEQATVLTDRPPRTTERPSGSHRYAPPAVRPTRARGGPVAAVAALGCAGASVVLCVLAAVRGRQALLGDRHDRNQQDIDYWVHHTGAFTFLVACLSTAVAALVLAGLARYVVDARRTRYTDGARSATQTLVSTARLFAVPVLVLAGLAGLAYLVAGQHW
;
A
#
# COMPACT_ATOMS: atom_id res chain seq x y z
N MET A 1 18.84 18.69 -11.18
CA MET A 1 17.88 17.92 -12.02
C MET A 1 16.91 17.26 -11.06
N SER A 2 15.67 17.00 -11.47
CA SER A 2 14.79 16.09 -10.74
C SER A 2 15.33 14.66 -10.86
N GLY A 3 15.20 13.87 -9.79
CA GLY A 3 15.44 12.44 -9.83
C GLY A 3 14.31 11.71 -10.54
N SER A 4 14.63 10.60 -11.20
CA SER A 4 13.69 9.90 -12.09
C SER A 4 12.88 8.82 -11.38
N ARG A 5 11.64 8.62 -11.84
CA ARG A 5 10.67 7.69 -11.26
C ARG A 5 10.50 6.52 -12.23
N HIS A 6 10.83 5.30 -11.79
CA HIS A 6 10.74 4.09 -12.62
C HIS A 6 9.81 3.07 -11.96
N ALA A 7 8.91 2.48 -12.74
CA ALA A 7 8.04 1.39 -12.31
C ALA A 7 8.25 0.16 -13.20
N LEU A 8 8.33 -1.02 -12.59
CA LEU A 8 8.32 -2.31 -13.29
C LEU A 8 7.20 -3.18 -12.72
N ILE A 9 6.26 -3.55 -13.57
CA ILE A 9 5.09 -4.37 -13.22
C ILE A 9 5.26 -5.75 -13.85
N ILE A 10 5.25 -6.81 -13.04
CA ILE A 10 5.41 -8.20 -13.47
C ILE A 10 4.10 -8.94 -13.20
N ALA A 11 3.44 -9.46 -14.24
CA ALA A 11 2.10 -10.02 -14.14
C ALA A 11 2.00 -11.36 -14.89
N ASN A 12 1.84 -12.46 -14.15
CA ASN A 12 1.77 -13.79 -14.75
C ASN A 12 0.40 -14.42 -14.48
N ALA A 13 -0.37 -14.52 -15.57
CA ALA A 13 -1.72 -15.08 -15.67
C ALA A 13 -1.69 -16.50 -16.24
N ASP A 14 -0.90 -16.72 -17.29
CA ASP A 14 -0.70 -18.01 -17.99
C ASP A 14 0.49 -18.80 -17.39
N TYR A 15 0.38 -20.12 -17.38
CA TYR A 15 1.36 -21.05 -16.79
C TYR A 15 1.40 -22.37 -17.58
N ASP A 16 2.60 -22.79 -18.01
CA ASP A 16 2.78 -24.05 -18.76
C ASP A 16 2.60 -25.32 -17.90
N ASP A 17 2.74 -25.24 -16.57
CA ASP A 17 2.50 -26.36 -15.64
C ASP A 17 1.02 -26.41 -15.19
N PRO A 18 0.27 -27.48 -15.49
CA PRO A 18 -1.17 -27.57 -15.18
C PRO A 18 -1.49 -27.76 -13.68
N GLY A 19 -0.47 -27.82 -12.82
CA GLY A 19 -0.61 -27.69 -11.37
C GLY A 19 -0.76 -26.24 -10.88
N LEU A 20 -0.44 -25.26 -11.73
CA LEU A 20 -0.71 -23.84 -11.50
C LEU A 20 -2.00 -23.46 -12.24
N LYS A 21 -3.01 -22.99 -11.51
CA LYS A 21 -4.27 -22.53 -12.13
C LYS A 21 -4.06 -21.13 -12.71
N GLU A 22 -4.50 -20.91 -13.95
CA GLU A 22 -4.59 -19.59 -14.58
C GLU A 22 -5.19 -18.53 -13.64
N LEU A 23 -4.60 -17.33 -13.64
CA LEU A 23 -5.11 -16.16 -12.92
C LEU A 23 -5.72 -15.19 -13.94
N ALA A 24 -7.02 -14.91 -13.85
CA ALA A 24 -7.70 -14.10 -14.87
C ALA A 24 -7.45 -12.59 -14.75
N SER A 25 -6.97 -12.10 -13.59
CA SER A 25 -6.85 -10.67 -13.32
C SER A 25 -5.50 -10.00 -13.62
N PRO A 26 -4.31 -10.65 -13.48
CA PRO A 26 -3.02 -9.93 -13.50
C PRO A 26 -2.79 -9.05 -14.73
N ALA A 27 -3.21 -9.46 -15.93
CA ALA A 27 -3.07 -8.65 -17.13
C ALA A 27 -3.94 -7.38 -17.13
N SER A 28 -5.16 -7.45 -16.58
CA SER A 28 -6.06 -6.30 -16.43
C SER A 28 -5.60 -5.39 -15.29
N ASP A 29 -5.28 -5.99 -14.14
CA ASP A 29 -4.80 -5.30 -12.94
C ASP A 29 -3.48 -4.55 -13.23
N ALA A 30 -2.54 -5.17 -13.95
CA ALA A 30 -1.30 -4.54 -14.41
C ALA A 30 -1.53 -3.42 -15.42
N SER A 31 -2.50 -3.57 -16.34
CA SER A 31 -2.84 -2.55 -17.32
C SER A 31 -3.43 -1.29 -16.66
N ALA A 32 -4.24 -1.46 -15.61
CA ALA A 32 -4.78 -0.36 -14.83
C ALA A 32 -3.73 0.27 -13.90
N LEU A 33 -2.89 -0.54 -13.26
CA LEU A 33 -1.76 -0.08 -12.44
C LEU A 33 -0.74 0.72 -13.28
N ALA A 34 -0.47 0.30 -14.51
CA ALA A 34 0.41 1.03 -15.43
C ALA A 34 -0.17 2.39 -15.82
N GLN A 35 -1.49 2.53 -15.94
CA GLN A 35 -2.14 3.81 -16.21
C GLN A 35 -1.99 4.77 -15.03
N VAL A 36 -2.34 4.37 -13.80
CA VAL A 36 -2.24 5.28 -12.63
C VAL A 36 -0.79 5.61 -12.25
N LEU A 37 0.15 4.68 -12.44
CA LEU A 37 1.57 4.96 -12.21
C LEU A 37 2.20 5.81 -13.34
N GLY A 38 1.77 5.63 -14.58
CA GLY A 38 2.28 6.40 -15.73
C GLY A 38 1.65 7.79 -15.90
N ASP A 39 0.53 8.08 -15.23
CA ASP A 39 -0.16 9.37 -15.35
C ASP A 39 0.63 10.51 -14.69
N PRO A 40 0.98 11.60 -15.41
CA PRO A 40 1.77 12.71 -14.86
C PRO A 40 1.07 13.53 -13.76
N GLN A 41 -0.24 13.33 -13.53
CA GLN A 41 -1.00 13.95 -12.45
C GLN A 41 -1.25 13.00 -11.28
N ILE A 42 -0.72 11.75 -11.33
CA ILE A 42 -0.82 10.75 -10.26
C ILE A 42 0.59 10.20 -10.00
N GLY A 43 1.03 9.17 -10.73
CA GLY A 43 2.28 8.48 -10.47
C GLY A 43 3.53 9.12 -11.05
N ASP A 44 3.47 9.73 -12.25
CA ASP A 44 4.64 10.31 -12.95
C ASP A 44 5.84 9.32 -13.08
N PHE A 45 5.57 8.01 -13.23
CA PHE A 45 6.59 6.98 -13.45
C PHE A 45 6.81 6.66 -14.94
N GLU A 46 8.05 6.39 -15.33
CA GLU A 46 8.37 5.60 -16.52
C GLU A 46 8.04 4.12 -16.21
N VAL A 47 6.99 3.57 -16.83
CA VAL A 47 6.46 2.23 -16.52
C VAL A 47 6.84 1.19 -17.58
N GLU A 48 7.50 0.10 -17.16
CA GLU A 48 7.66 -1.13 -17.94
C GLU A 48 6.68 -2.20 -17.42
N VAL A 49 5.97 -2.89 -18.33
CA VAL A 49 5.09 -4.03 -18.01
C VAL A 49 5.66 -5.30 -18.63
N VAL A 50 5.80 -6.34 -17.83
CA VAL A 50 6.34 -7.66 -18.19
C VAL A 50 5.26 -8.69 -17.86
N ALA A 51 4.50 -9.12 -18.88
CA ALA A 51 3.35 -10.01 -18.72
C ALA A 51 3.61 -11.38 -19.34
N ASP A 52 3.26 -12.45 -18.61
CA ASP A 52 3.33 -13.85 -19.07
C ASP A 52 4.69 -14.28 -19.65
N GLU A 53 5.78 -13.75 -19.08
CA GLU A 53 7.15 -14.02 -19.52
C GLU A 53 7.80 -15.16 -18.70
N PRO A 54 8.78 -15.90 -19.26
CA PRO A 54 9.49 -16.94 -18.55
C PRO A 54 10.53 -16.36 -17.58
N SER A 55 10.87 -17.17 -16.58
CA SER A 55 11.74 -16.86 -15.43
C SER A 55 13.02 -16.13 -15.81
N HIS A 56 13.72 -16.59 -16.85
CA HIS A 56 14.98 -16.03 -17.32
C HIS A 56 14.85 -14.63 -17.93
N VAL A 57 13.69 -14.29 -18.52
CA VAL A 57 13.40 -12.93 -19.00
C VAL A 57 13.10 -12.02 -17.80
N ILE A 58 12.24 -12.47 -16.89
CA ILE A 58 11.86 -11.70 -15.69
C ILE A 58 13.08 -11.39 -14.81
N LEU A 59 13.96 -12.36 -14.57
CA LEU A 59 15.22 -12.17 -13.83
C LEU A 59 16.10 -11.08 -14.46
N ARG A 60 16.21 -11.06 -15.80
CA ARG A 60 16.98 -10.06 -16.54
C ARG A 60 16.35 -8.67 -16.48
N ARG A 61 15.02 -8.56 -16.54
CA ARG A 61 14.27 -7.30 -16.38
C ARG A 61 14.50 -6.71 -15.00
N ILE A 62 14.36 -7.51 -13.94
CA ILE A 62 14.62 -7.10 -12.55
C ILE A 62 16.05 -6.60 -12.36
N GLU A 63 17.06 -7.32 -12.88
CA GLU A 63 18.46 -6.89 -12.73
C GLU A 63 18.74 -5.58 -13.50
N GLY A 64 18.19 -5.41 -14.70
CA GLY A 64 18.27 -4.15 -15.46
C GLY A 64 17.57 -2.97 -14.76
N PHE A 65 16.39 -3.21 -14.19
CA PHE A 65 15.59 -2.20 -13.47
C PHE A 65 16.31 -1.62 -12.24
N PHE A 66 17.08 -2.44 -11.51
CA PHE A 66 17.86 -1.99 -10.35
C PHE A 66 19.26 -1.45 -10.69
N THR A 67 19.72 -1.60 -11.93
CA THR A 67 21.06 -1.19 -12.39
C THR A 67 21.10 0.26 -12.89
N ASP A 68 22.28 0.90 -12.83
CA ASP A 68 22.58 2.27 -13.31
C ASP A 68 21.69 3.42 -12.79
N ARG A 69 20.99 3.19 -11.67
CA ARG A 69 20.17 4.21 -10.97
C ARG A 69 21.00 5.22 -10.16
N ARG A 70 20.36 6.32 -9.76
CA ARG A 70 20.92 7.49 -9.07
C ARG A 70 20.28 7.68 -7.70
N ARG A 71 20.95 8.43 -6.81
CA ARG A 71 20.52 8.61 -5.39
C ARG A 71 19.21 9.39 -5.21
N ASP A 72 18.78 10.08 -6.26
CA ASP A 72 17.58 10.88 -6.37
C ASP A 72 16.40 10.12 -7.02
N ASP A 73 16.65 8.93 -7.59
CA ASP A 73 15.63 8.10 -8.24
C ASP A 73 14.73 7.37 -7.22
N THR A 74 13.46 7.19 -7.60
CA THR A 74 12.47 6.36 -6.88
C THR A 74 12.05 5.19 -7.77
N LEU A 75 12.13 3.98 -7.23
CA LEU A 75 11.76 2.73 -7.91
C LEU A 75 10.49 2.12 -7.31
N VAL A 76 9.56 1.67 -8.16
CA VAL A 76 8.43 0.82 -7.79
C VAL A 76 8.53 -0.50 -8.55
N LEU A 77 8.53 -1.62 -7.82
CA LEU A 77 8.44 -2.96 -8.40
C LEU A 77 7.14 -3.62 -7.92
N HIS A 78 6.35 -4.17 -8.84
CA HIS A 78 5.12 -4.89 -8.54
C HIS A 78 5.18 -6.31 -9.13
N PHE A 79 4.66 -7.28 -8.37
CA PHE A 79 4.39 -8.63 -8.86
C PHE A 79 2.94 -9.01 -8.58
N SER A 80 2.21 -9.49 -9.59
CA SER A 80 0.98 -10.26 -9.43
C SER A 80 1.14 -11.64 -10.09
N CYS A 81 1.28 -12.67 -9.26
CA CYS A 81 1.59 -14.05 -9.68
C CYS A 81 1.36 -15.06 -8.55
N HIS A 82 1.47 -16.36 -8.84
CA HIS A 82 1.50 -17.37 -7.78
C HIS A 82 2.76 -17.23 -6.90
N GLY A 83 2.56 -17.28 -5.59
CA GLY A 83 3.65 -17.33 -4.60
C GLY A 83 3.85 -18.74 -4.08
N LEU A 84 5.01 -19.34 -4.40
CA LEU A 84 5.36 -20.73 -4.08
C LEU A 84 6.39 -20.78 -2.94
N LYS A 85 6.38 -21.88 -2.17
CA LYS A 85 7.36 -22.14 -1.11
C LYS A 85 8.11 -23.43 -1.36
N SER A 86 9.43 -23.38 -1.24
CA SER A 86 10.29 -24.56 -1.13
C SER A 86 10.08 -25.30 0.20
N GLU A 87 10.62 -26.51 0.32
CA GLU A 87 10.67 -27.25 1.60
C GLU A 87 11.48 -26.51 2.69
N SER A 88 12.46 -25.69 2.29
CA SER A 88 13.19 -24.77 3.18
C SER A 88 12.34 -23.57 3.67
N GLY A 89 11.15 -23.37 3.10
CA GLY A 89 10.22 -22.29 3.45
C GLY A 89 10.52 -20.96 2.76
N GLU A 90 11.38 -20.96 1.75
CA GLU A 90 11.77 -19.77 0.98
C GLU A 90 10.72 -19.45 -0.09
N LEU A 91 10.46 -18.16 -0.31
CA LEU A 91 9.47 -17.68 -1.28
C LEU A 91 10.06 -17.61 -2.69
N TYR A 92 9.35 -18.21 -3.64
CA TYR A 92 9.56 -18.11 -5.09
C TYR A 92 8.32 -17.48 -5.72
N LEU A 93 8.53 -16.60 -6.70
CA LEU A 93 7.48 -15.94 -7.47
C LEU A 93 7.37 -16.67 -8.81
N ALA A 94 6.18 -17.14 -9.17
CA ALA A 94 6.00 -17.98 -10.34
C ALA A 94 6.09 -17.17 -11.64
N ALA A 95 6.79 -17.74 -12.61
CA ALA A 95 6.86 -17.31 -14.00
C ALA A 95 6.05 -18.27 -14.88
N ARG A 96 5.82 -17.91 -16.15
CA ARG A 96 5.03 -18.74 -17.08
C ARG A 96 5.59 -20.16 -17.25
N ASP A 97 6.91 -20.31 -17.18
CA ASP A 97 7.67 -21.56 -17.29
C ASP A 97 7.89 -22.30 -15.95
N THR A 98 7.26 -21.88 -14.84
CA THR A 98 7.51 -22.46 -13.50
C THR A 98 6.97 -23.89 -13.34
N GLU A 99 7.90 -24.85 -13.26
CA GLU A 99 7.63 -26.20 -12.77
C GLU A 99 7.78 -26.24 -11.23
N PRO A 100 6.72 -26.58 -10.45
CA PRO A 100 6.80 -26.61 -8.97
C PRO A 100 7.81 -27.60 -8.38
N ARG A 101 8.40 -28.49 -9.21
CA ARG A 101 9.48 -29.42 -8.83
C ARG A 101 10.89 -28.83 -8.99
N TYR A 102 11.03 -27.74 -9.75
CA TYR A 102 12.31 -27.17 -10.17
C TYR A 102 12.35 -25.65 -9.95
N LEU A 103 11.85 -25.20 -8.79
CA LEU A 103 11.70 -23.77 -8.44
C LEU A 103 13.00 -22.95 -8.61
N ASP A 104 14.15 -23.48 -8.21
CA ASP A 104 15.47 -22.83 -8.38
C ASP A 104 15.88 -22.56 -9.84
N ALA A 105 15.30 -23.31 -10.79
CA ALA A 105 15.63 -23.24 -12.22
C ALA A 105 14.55 -22.57 -13.08
N THR A 106 13.31 -22.52 -12.60
CA THR A 106 12.12 -22.16 -13.39
C THR A 106 11.22 -21.09 -12.75
N ALA A 107 11.53 -20.64 -11.53
CA ALA A 107 10.80 -19.57 -10.85
C ALA A 107 11.74 -18.41 -10.46
N VAL A 108 11.18 -17.28 -10.01
CA VAL A 108 11.96 -16.12 -9.59
C VAL A 108 12.18 -16.17 -8.07
N PRO A 109 13.38 -16.55 -7.57
CA PRO A 109 13.64 -16.59 -6.13
C PRO A 109 13.57 -15.21 -5.49
N SER A 110 12.84 -15.09 -4.37
CA SER A 110 12.74 -13.83 -3.63
C SER A 110 14.08 -13.31 -3.09
N TYR A 111 15.10 -14.17 -2.93
CA TYR A 111 16.44 -13.74 -2.54
C TYR A 111 17.15 -12.96 -3.67
N PHE A 112 16.85 -13.24 -4.94
CA PHE A 112 17.40 -12.51 -6.08
C PHE A 112 16.86 -11.09 -6.11
N VAL A 113 15.54 -10.92 -5.93
CA VAL A 113 14.89 -9.60 -5.83
C VAL A 113 15.49 -8.80 -4.66
N ARG A 114 15.60 -9.40 -3.45
CA ARG A 114 16.27 -8.77 -2.30
C ARG A 114 17.72 -8.35 -2.60
N ARG A 115 18.48 -9.18 -3.33
CA ARG A 115 19.88 -8.90 -3.72
C ARG A 115 19.99 -7.75 -4.74
N CYS A 116 19.00 -7.55 -5.59
CA CYS A 116 18.97 -6.44 -6.53
C CYS A 116 18.57 -5.14 -5.80
N MET A 117 17.52 -5.19 -4.96
CA MET A 117 17.12 -4.08 -4.08
C MET A 117 18.27 -3.63 -3.16
N SER A 118 19.07 -4.54 -2.60
CA SER A 118 20.20 -4.18 -1.73
C SER A 118 21.45 -3.68 -2.47
N ARG A 119 21.47 -3.74 -3.81
CA ARG A 119 22.59 -3.29 -4.66
C ARG A 119 22.27 -2.02 -5.45
N THR A 120 21.01 -1.63 -5.54
CA THR A 120 20.62 -0.41 -6.27
C THR A 120 21.23 0.84 -5.63
N ARG A 121 21.38 1.87 -6.46
CA ARG A 121 21.82 3.21 -6.06
C ARG A 121 20.66 4.20 -5.88
N ALA A 122 19.43 3.76 -6.14
CA ALA A 122 18.20 4.52 -5.94
C ALA A 122 18.13 5.19 -4.56
N GLY A 123 17.43 6.33 -4.47
CA GLY A 123 17.08 6.92 -3.19
C GLY A 123 16.03 6.08 -2.47
N SER A 124 14.98 5.74 -3.21
CA SER A 124 13.78 5.07 -2.70
C SER A 124 13.49 3.80 -3.49
N THR A 125 13.02 2.74 -2.85
CA THR A 125 12.55 1.53 -3.53
C THR A 125 11.35 0.92 -2.82
N VAL A 126 10.23 0.78 -3.51
CA VAL A 126 9.01 0.12 -3.00
C VAL A 126 8.77 -1.15 -3.79
N LEU A 127 8.46 -2.23 -3.09
CA LEU A 127 8.07 -3.53 -3.65
C LEU A 127 6.65 -3.89 -3.22
N PHE A 128 5.75 -4.00 -4.19
CA PHE A 128 4.41 -4.55 -4.02
C PHE A 128 4.41 -6.04 -4.37
N LEU A 129 3.97 -6.90 -3.44
CA LEU A 129 3.85 -8.34 -3.64
C LEU A 129 2.39 -8.78 -3.55
N ASP A 130 1.73 -8.85 -4.70
CA ASP A 130 0.39 -9.40 -4.89
C ASP A 130 0.47 -10.90 -5.16
N CYS A 131 0.90 -11.65 -4.14
CA CYS A 131 1.04 -13.10 -4.22
C CYS A 131 0.66 -13.78 -2.88
N CYS A 132 0.30 -15.06 -2.97
CA CYS A 132 0.20 -15.92 -1.80
C CYS A 132 1.52 -15.92 -1.02
N TYR A 133 1.42 -15.87 0.32
CA TYR A 133 2.56 -15.86 1.23
C TYR A 133 3.55 -14.68 1.10
N GLY A 134 3.20 -13.57 0.44
CA GLY A 134 4.10 -12.44 0.19
C GLY A 134 4.88 -11.98 1.45
N GLY A 135 4.24 -11.94 2.62
CA GLY A 135 4.87 -11.64 3.91
C GLY A 135 5.99 -12.61 4.38
N ALA A 136 6.29 -13.67 3.63
CA ALA A 136 7.51 -14.48 3.82
C ALA A 136 8.78 -13.74 3.35
N PHE A 137 8.65 -12.82 2.37
CA PHE A 137 9.74 -12.00 1.85
C PHE A 137 10.48 -11.23 2.96
N SER A 138 9.72 -10.56 3.82
CA SER A 138 10.20 -9.74 4.94
C SER A 138 10.86 -10.54 6.07
N LYS A 139 10.77 -11.87 6.07
CA LYS A 139 11.49 -12.72 7.04
C LYS A 139 12.94 -12.99 6.61
N GLY A 140 13.22 -12.93 5.31
CA GLY A 140 14.56 -13.14 4.76
C GLY A 140 15.48 -11.91 4.83
N SER A 141 14.93 -10.70 4.83
CA SER A 141 15.71 -9.44 4.86
C SER A 141 16.57 -9.31 6.13
N ALA A 142 16.06 -9.73 7.28
CA ALA A 142 16.79 -9.72 8.55
C ALA A 142 18.05 -10.62 8.53
N ALA A 143 18.04 -11.71 7.75
CA ALA A 143 19.18 -12.62 7.66
C ALA A 143 20.29 -12.10 6.74
N VAL A 144 19.95 -11.38 5.67
CA VAL A 144 20.94 -10.86 4.69
C VAL A 144 21.85 -9.81 5.33
N ARG A 145 21.34 -8.95 6.22
CA ARG A 145 22.17 -7.97 6.96
C ARG A 145 23.14 -8.57 7.98
N ALA A 146 23.09 -9.88 8.26
CA ALA A 146 24.09 -10.56 9.08
C ALA A 146 25.31 -11.07 8.28
N ALA A 147 25.33 -10.90 6.96
CA ALA A 147 26.33 -11.48 6.05
C ALA A 147 26.92 -10.49 5.02
N GLY A 148 26.71 -9.18 5.21
CA GLY A 148 27.31 -8.11 4.38
C GLY A 148 27.97 -7.05 5.25
N ASP A 149 29.10 -6.50 4.80
CA ASP A 149 29.95 -5.62 5.61
C ASP A 149 29.22 -4.37 6.12
N ALA A 150 29.26 -4.17 7.44
CA ALA A 150 28.87 -2.92 8.06
C ALA A 150 30.04 -1.92 7.93
N ASN A 151 29.91 -0.92 7.03
CA ASN A 151 30.55 0.42 7.11
C ASN A 151 30.37 1.31 5.84
N VAL A 152 29.16 1.83 5.54
CA VAL A 152 29.03 3.01 4.62
C VAL A 152 27.84 3.96 4.88
N LEU A 153 27.27 4.03 6.10
CA LEU A 153 26.08 4.89 6.36
C LEU A 153 26.21 5.95 7.48
N ASP A 154 27.24 5.90 8.33
CA ASP A 154 27.29 6.72 9.56
C ASP A 154 27.89 8.14 9.41
N ASN A 155 28.15 8.61 8.20
CA ASN A 155 28.78 9.91 7.92
C ASN A 155 27.85 10.92 7.22
N PHE A 156 26.71 11.25 7.85
CA PHE A 156 26.03 12.53 7.63
C PHE A 156 25.47 13.08 8.95
N THR A 157 26.08 14.15 9.44
CA THR A 157 25.64 14.87 10.63
C THR A 157 24.50 15.85 10.34
N ALA A 158 23.46 15.80 11.16
CA ALA A 158 22.61 16.94 11.49
C ALA A 158 21.85 17.67 10.36
N GLU A 159 21.27 16.94 9.40
CA GLU A 159 20.11 17.44 8.63
C GLU A 159 19.20 16.26 8.22
N LYS A 160 17.87 16.41 8.37
CA LYS A 160 16.89 15.39 7.97
C LYS A 160 16.72 15.48 6.45
N PRO A 161 17.00 14.41 5.66
CA PRO A 161 16.95 14.51 4.21
C PRO A 161 15.53 14.86 3.73
N PRO A 162 15.38 15.77 2.75
CA PRO A 162 14.07 16.28 2.29
C PRO A 162 13.28 15.29 1.42
N ARG A 163 13.82 14.10 1.15
CA ARG A 163 13.13 12.97 0.52
C ARG A 163 13.44 11.68 1.28
N GLY A 164 12.44 10.81 1.40
CA GLY A 164 12.58 9.49 2.01
C GLY A 164 13.67 8.66 1.32
N ARG A 165 14.60 8.09 2.10
CA ARG A 165 15.68 7.26 1.56
C ARG A 165 15.72 5.89 2.23
N GLY A 166 15.70 4.82 1.43
CA GLY A 166 15.66 3.43 1.89
C GLY A 166 14.70 2.57 1.08
N TRP A 167 14.15 1.52 1.69
CA TRP A 167 13.26 0.58 1.01
C TRP A 167 11.98 0.27 1.81
N ALA A 168 10.94 -0.11 1.07
CA ALA A 168 9.68 -0.62 1.61
C ALA A 168 9.20 -1.86 0.84
N VAL A 169 8.49 -2.75 1.53
CA VAL A 169 7.77 -3.89 0.96
C VAL A 169 6.34 -3.85 1.51
N ILE A 170 5.35 -3.86 0.62
CA ILE A 170 3.94 -4.03 0.97
C ILE A 170 3.44 -5.31 0.31
N THR A 171 2.81 -6.19 1.08
CA THR A 171 2.42 -7.53 0.64
C THR A 171 0.92 -7.72 0.77
N ALA A 172 0.26 -8.26 -0.25
CA ALA A 172 -1.18 -8.54 -0.25
C ALA A 172 -1.65 -9.54 0.83
N SER A 173 -0.77 -10.41 1.32
CA SER A 173 -1.08 -11.43 2.33
C SER A 173 0.06 -11.69 3.31
N THR A 174 -0.27 -12.05 4.55
CA THR A 174 0.76 -12.47 5.54
C THR A 174 1.36 -13.82 5.18
N ALA A 175 2.53 -14.13 5.74
CA ALA A 175 3.27 -15.37 5.50
C ALA A 175 2.52 -16.70 5.80
N MET A 176 1.34 -16.64 6.42
CA MET A 176 0.57 -17.80 6.94
C MET A 176 -0.80 -18.01 6.29
N GLN A 177 -1.37 -17.02 5.59
CA GLN A 177 -2.63 -17.19 4.86
C GLN A 177 -2.45 -18.14 3.66
N TYR A 178 -3.54 -18.75 3.19
CA TYR A 178 -3.59 -19.85 2.20
C TYR A 178 -2.93 -21.19 2.59
N ALA A 179 -2.74 -21.44 3.90
CA ALA A 179 -2.37 -22.77 4.41
C ALA A 179 -3.57 -23.71 4.69
N MET A 180 -4.81 -23.28 4.44
CA MET A 180 -6.03 -24.06 4.67
C MET A 180 -7.09 -23.80 3.59
N GLU A 181 -6.97 -24.49 2.45
CA GLU A 181 -8.15 -24.84 1.66
C GLU A 181 -7.97 -26.22 1.04
N GLY A 182 -8.91 -27.13 1.32
CA GLY A 182 -8.92 -28.47 0.73
C GLY A 182 -9.40 -28.37 -0.72
N GLY A 183 -8.64 -28.91 -1.67
CA GLY A 183 -8.77 -28.55 -3.08
C GLY A 183 -10.17 -28.69 -3.69
N ARG A 184 -10.85 -27.55 -3.87
CA ARG A 184 -11.83 -27.21 -4.93
C ARG A 184 -12.15 -25.70 -4.87
N LEU A 185 -11.25 -24.87 -5.42
CA LEU A 185 -11.56 -23.45 -5.67
C LEU A 185 -12.64 -23.35 -6.77
N ALA A 186 -13.58 -22.43 -6.60
CA ALA A 186 -14.91 -22.49 -7.25
C ALA A 186 -14.93 -22.42 -8.79
N GLU A 187 -16.02 -22.94 -9.34
CA GLU A 187 -16.44 -22.86 -10.75
C GLU A 187 -17.65 -21.91 -10.83
N GLY A 188 -17.58 -20.83 -11.62
CA GLY A 188 -18.72 -19.94 -11.88
C GLY A 188 -18.32 -18.48 -12.07
N ALA A 189 -18.61 -17.93 -13.26
CA ALA A 189 -18.15 -16.62 -13.75
C ALA A 189 -16.62 -16.48 -13.84
N GLY A 190 -16.15 -15.41 -14.48
CA GLY A 190 -14.73 -15.05 -14.47
C GLY A 190 -14.29 -14.62 -13.07
N PRO A 191 -13.06 -14.96 -12.61
CA PRO A 191 -12.55 -14.48 -11.33
C PRO A 191 -12.59 -12.95 -11.25
N PRO A 192 -12.91 -12.38 -10.07
CA PRO A 192 -12.83 -10.93 -9.84
C PRO A 192 -11.36 -10.44 -9.92
N PRO A 193 -11.13 -9.12 -10.09
CA PRO A 193 -9.79 -8.54 -10.01
C PRO A 193 -9.12 -8.81 -8.66
N SER A 194 -7.80 -8.70 -8.59
CA SER A 194 -7.10 -8.89 -7.32
C SER A 194 -7.46 -7.77 -6.36
N VAL A 195 -8.11 -8.12 -5.23
CA VAL A 195 -8.53 -7.17 -4.18
C VAL A 195 -7.40 -6.23 -3.75
N PHE A 196 -6.15 -6.71 -3.73
CA PHE A 196 -5.02 -5.86 -3.37
C PHE A 196 -4.62 -4.89 -4.49
N THR A 197 -4.36 -5.40 -5.71
CA THR A 197 -3.94 -4.51 -6.81
C THR A 197 -5.07 -3.59 -7.28
N HIS A 198 -6.33 -4.04 -7.20
CA HIS A 198 -7.51 -3.21 -7.42
C HIS A 198 -7.58 -2.04 -6.44
N ALA A 199 -7.40 -2.28 -5.13
CA ALA A 199 -7.36 -1.20 -4.14
C ALA A 199 -6.15 -0.26 -4.33
N VAL A 200 -5.00 -0.74 -4.83
CA VAL A 200 -3.88 0.16 -5.21
C VAL A 200 -4.29 1.07 -6.37
N VAL A 201 -4.95 0.53 -7.39
CA VAL A 201 -5.43 1.31 -8.54
C VAL A 201 -6.50 2.30 -8.11
N GLU A 202 -7.51 1.84 -7.37
CA GLU A 202 -8.65 2.63 -6.92
C GLU A 202 -8.21 3.83 -6.08
N GLY A 203 -7.49 3.61 -4.98
CA GLY A 203 -7.05 4.69 -4.09
C GLY A 203 -6.10 5.71 -4.74
N LEU A 204 -5.33 5.31 -5.75
CA LEU A 204 -4.51 6.22 -6.55
C LEU A 204 -5.31 6.96 -7.63
N GLN A 205 -6.33 6.32 -8.20
CA GLN A 205 -7.17 6.90 -9.26
C GLN A 205 -8.21 7.87 -8.72
N THR A 206 -8.86 7.55 -7.59
CA THR A 206 -9.83 8.40 -6.89
C THR A 206 -9.16 9.37 -5.91
N GLY A 207 -7.86 9.20 -5.65
CA GLY A 207 -7.11 9.98 -4.66
C GLY A 207 -7.51 9.71 -3.21
N ASP A 208 -8.45 8.79 -2.92
CA ASP A 208 -8.88 8.51 -1.53
C ASP A 208 -7.80 7.79 -0.69
N ALA A 209 -6.67 7.38 -1.29
CA ALA A 209 -5.47 6.98 -0.57
C ALA A 209 -4.67 8.16 0.04
N ASP A 210 -5.05 9.41 -0.25
CA ASP A 210 -4.56 10.63 0.40
C ASP A 210 -5.35 10.87 1.70
N LEU A 211 -5.06 10.05 2.72
CA LEU A 211 -5.83 10.00 3.97
C LEU A 211 -5.75 11.28 4.81
N ASP A 212 -4.65 12.02 4.69
CA ASP A 212 -4.45 13.30 5.40
C ASP A 212 -4.90 14.52 4.54
N ALA A 213 -5.04 14.32 3.22
CA ALA A 213 -5.48 15.30 2.24
C ALA A 213 -4.55 16.53 2.07
N ASP A 214 -3.23 16.35 2.20
CA ASP A 214 -2.23 17.36 1.80
C ASP A 214 -2.04 17.46 0.28
N GLY A 215 -2.54 16.48 -0.48
CA GLY A 215 -2.44 16.37 -1.92
C GLY A 215 -1.39 15.41 -2.44
N GLU A 216 -0.73 14.64 -1.58
CA GLU A 216 0.32 13.69 -1.91
C GLU A 216 0.07 12.34 -1.22
N VAL A 217 -0.07 11.27 -2.00
CA VAL A 217 -0.23 9.93 -1.44
C VAL A 217 1.14 9.44 -0.97
N SER A 218 1.37 9.37 0.34
CA SER A 218 2.59 8.77 0.90
C SER A 218 2.50 7.25 0.99
N LEU A 219 3.66 6.61 1.20
CA LEU A 219 3.79 5.19 1.50
C LEU A 219 2.99 4.76 2.74
N ASP A 220 2.80 5.67 3.70
CA ASP A 220 2.07 5.34 4.93
C ASP A 220 0.56 5.40 4.71
N ASP A 221 0.05 6.48 4.10
CA ASP A 221 -1.38 6.66 3.78
C ASP A 221 -1.89 5.56 2.83
N LEU A 222 -1.13 5.28 1.74
CA LEU A 222 -1.46 4.20 0.82
C LEU A 222 -1.55 2.85 1.53
N TYR A 223 -0.65 2.56 2.47
CA TYR A 223 -0.71 1.28 3.18
C TYR A 223 -1.90 1.22 4.13
N ASP A 224 -2.21 2.29 4.88
CA ASP A 224 -3.31 2.27 5.83
C ASP A 224 -4.66 2.20 5.08
N TYR A 225 -4.81 2.92 3.96
CA TYR A 225 -5.93 2.78 3.01
C TYR A 225 -6.07 1.34 2.50
N LEU A 226 -4.98 0.73 2.00
CA LEU A 226 -4.97 -0.66 1.54
C LEU A 226 -5.32 -1.65 2.66
N TYR A 227 -4.86 -1.39 3.88
CA TYR A 227 -5.11 -2.24 5.03
C TYR A 227 -6.60 -2.26 5.43
N GLU A 228 -7.30 -1.14 5.26
CA GLU A 228 -8.74 -1.06 5.48
C GLU A 228 -9.52 -1.67 4.31
N GLN A 229 -9.33 -1.18 3.08
CA GLN A 229 -10.06 -1.64 1.89
C GLN A 229 -9.95 -3.16 1.67
N VAL A 230 -8.73 -3.71 1.70
CA VAL A 230 -8.51 -5.15 1.46
C VAL A 230 -9.15 -6.00 2.57
N ARG A 231 -9.26 -5.49 3.80
CA ARG A 231 -9.89 -6.21 4.92
C ARG A 231 -11.41 -6.08 4.95
N GLU A 232 -11.97 -5.00 4.41
CA GLU A 232 -13.41 -4.86 4.22
C GLU A 232 -13.89 -5.78 3.09
N GLN A 233 -13.24 -5.71 1.92
CA GLN A 233 -13.56 -6.54 0.77
C GLN A 233 -13.23 -8.04 0.99
N ASN A 234 -12.14 -8.36 1.71
CA ASN A 234 -11.74 -9.73 2.01
C ASN A 234 -11.16 -9.88 3.45
N PRO A 235 -12.00 -10.14 4.46
CA PRO A 235 -11.57 -10.32 5.86
C PRO A 235 -10.56 -11.47 6.10
N ASN A 236 -10.40 -12.40 5.16
CA ASN A 236 -9.42 -13.48 5.24
C ASN A 236 -8.05 -13.07 4.68
N GLN A 237 -7.96 -11.93 4.00
CA GLN A 237 -6.75 -11.30 3.51
C GLN A 237 -6.29 -10.21 4.48
N THR A 238 -4.99 -9.96 4.54
CA THR A 238 -4.43 -8.98 5.48
C THR A 238 -3.12 -8.46 4.90
N PRO A 239 -3.09 -7.20 4.42
CA PRO A 239 -1.86 -6.59 3.97
C PRO A 239 -0.80 -6.52 5.08
N SER A 240 0.47 -6.45 4.69
CA SER A 240 1.56 -6.18 5.64
C SER A 240 2.64 -5.28 5.03
N LYS A 241 3.07 -4.28 5.80
CA LYS A 241 4.12 -3.32 5.45
C LYS A 241 5.42 -3.66 6.19
N THR A 242 6.56 -3.50 5.53
CA THR A 242 7.91 -3.62 6.10
C THR A 242 8.76 -2.51 5.51
N VAL A 243 9.34 -1.65 6.35
CA VAL A 243 10.06 -0.44 5.92
C VAL A 243 11.40 -0.34 6.63
N GLU A 244 12.43 0.07 5.89
CA GLU A 244 13.73 0.47 6.39
C GLU A 244 14.12 1.76 5.64
N MET A 245 13.67 2.91 6.17
CA MET A 245 13.70 4.19 5.46
C MET A 245 13.88 5.36 6.43
N GLN A 246 14.54 6.42 5.96
CA GLN A 246 14.72 7.70 6.67
C GLN A 246 13.96 8.81 5.95
N GLY A 247 13.03 9.49 6.64
CA GLY A 247 12.11 10.45 6.02
C GLY A 247 10.81 9.80 5.52
N GLY A 248 9.89 10.58 4.96
CA GLY A 248 8.66 10.08 4.32
C GLY A 248 8.85 9.89 2.82
N LEU A 249 8.12 8.94 2.22
CA LEU A 249 8.14 8.71 0.77
C LEU A 249 6.77 9.02 0.17
N GLN A 250 6.75 10.06 -0.65
CA GLN A 250 5.71 10.37 -1.62
C GLN A 250 5.72 9.30 -2.72
N LEU A 251 4.59 8.61 -2.94
CA LEU A 251 4.43 7.61 -4.00
C LEU A 251 3.70 8.17 -5.22
N ALA A 252 2.66 8.96 -5.01
CA ALA A 252 1.87 9.60 -6.06
C ALA A 252 1.37 10.98 -5.61
N HIS A 253 0.90 11.77 -6.57
CA HIS A 253 0.13 12.98 -6.37
C HIS A 253 -1.34 12.62 -6.24
N SER A 254 -2.07 13.27 -5.32
CA SER A 254 -3.53 13.14 -5.26
C SER A 254 -4.19 14.16 -6.18
N ARG A 255 -5.07 13.65 -7.05
CA ARG A 255 -5.98 14.50 -7.84
C ARG A 255 -7.06 15.16 -6.99
N HIS A 256 -7.25 14.76 -5.74
CA HIS A 256 -8.34 15.20 -4.87
C HIS A 256 -7.84 16.01 -3.67
N ARG A 257 -6.92 16.94 -3.95
CA ARG A 257 -6.45 17.97 -3.00
C ARG A 257 -7.64 18.63 -2.29
N ARG A 258 -7.63 18.58 -0.95
CA ARG A 258 -8.57 19.30 -0.08
C ARG A 258 -8.03 20.70 0.20
N ILE A 259 -8.90 21.70 0.37
CA ILE A 259 -8.45 23.01 0.84
C ILE A 259 -8.04 22.87 2.31
N ARG A 260 -6.74 22.96 2.60
CA ARG A 260 -6.24 23.14 3.97
C ARG A 260 -6.26 24.62 4.34
N VAL A 261 -7.00 24.94 5.39
CA VAL A 261 -6.92 26.21 6.10
C VAL A 261 -6.15 25.95 7.39
N GLU A 262 -5.14 26.76 7.70
CA GLU A 262 -4.47 26.70 9.00
C GLU A 262 -5.34 27.39 10.06
N PRO A 263 -5.64 26.74 11.21
CA PRO A 263 -6.47 27.32 12.26
C PRO A 263 -5.75 28.49 12.93
N ALA A 264 -6.48 29.59 13.12
CA ALA A 264 -6.08 30.61 14.07
C ALA A 264 -6.27 30.09 15.50
N ASP A 265 -5.30 30.38 16.36
CA ASP A 265 -5.33 30.06 17.79
C ASP A 265 -6.60 30.60 18.45
N ILE A 266 -7.42 29.74 19.08
CA ILE A 266 -8.58 30.21 19.85
C ILE A 266 -8.10 31.07 21.02
N ARG A 267 -8.76 32.22 21.22
CA ARG A 267 -8.39 33.20 22.24
C ARG A 267 -8.31 32.57 23.64
N PRO A 268 -7.38 32.97 24.52
CA PRO A 268 -7.19 32.33 25.84
C PRO A 268 -8.46 32.25 26.70
N GLU A 269 -9.33 33.25 26.61
CA GLU A 269 -10.62 33.31 27.30
C GLU A 269 -11.58 32.25 26.76
N MET A 270 -11.60 32.06 25.43
CA MET A 270 -12.39 31.01 24.77
C MET A 270 -11.89 29.62 25.15
N ARG A 271 -10.57 29.40 25.11
CA ARG A 271 -9.93 28.15 25.55
C ARG A 271 -10.29 27.80 27.00
N SER A 272 -10.30 28.81 27.88
CA SER A 272 -10.71 28.65 29.28
C SER A 272 -12.22 28.40 29.45
N ALA A 273 -13.06 28.94 28.55
CA ALA A 273 -14.50 28.68 28.54
C ALA A 273 -14.83 27.26 28.05
N VAL A 274 -14.19 26.79 26.98
CA VAL A 274 -14.26 25.42 26.45
C VAL A 274 -13.79 24.41 27.50
N GLN A 275 -12.68 24.68 28.18
CA GLN A 275 -12.12 23.78 29.22
C GLN A 275 -12.77 23.96 30.60
N SER A 276 -13.87 24.73 30.70
CA SER A 276 -14.52 25.00 31.98
C SER A 276 -15.21 23.77 32.55
N ARG A 277 -15.03 23.52 33.86
CA ARG A 277 -15.78 22.47 34.58
C ARG A 277 -17.29 22.71 34.62
N ASN A 278 -17.75 23.95 34.40
CA ASN A 278 -19.16 24.31 34.39
C ASN A 278 -19.77 24.14 32.99
N THR A 279 -20.71 23.22 32.84
CA THR A 279 -21.42 22.91 31.59
C THR A 279 -22.09 24.15 30.97
N PHE A 280 -22.65 25.05 31.77
CA PHE A 280 -23.25 26.30 31.24
C PHE A 280 -22.21 27.24 30.62
N THR A 281 -20.96 27.22 31.11
CA THR A 281 -19.85 27.96 30.48
C THR A 281 -19.47 27.33 29.14
N ARG A 282 -19.48 26.00 29.04
CA ARG A 282 -19.17 25.27 27.80
C ARG A 282 -20.26 25.46 26.74
N LEU A 283 -21.55 25.42 27.11
CA LEU A 283 -22.65 25.82 26.22
C LEU A 283 -22.51 27.28 25.73
N GLY A 284 -22.09 28.19 26.62
CA GLY A 284 -21.75 29.57 26.26
C GLY A 284 -20.58 29.66 25.25
N ALA A 285 -19.57 28.80 25.40
CA ALA A 285 -18.46 28.69 24.46
C ALA A 285 -18.91 28.13 23.11
N VAL A 286 -19.70 27.06 23.06
CA VAL A 286 -20.26 26.50 21.81
C VAL A 286 -20.99 27.57 21.00
N ARG A 287 -21.87 28.36 21.66
CA ARG A 287 -22.56 29.46 20.99
C ARG A 287 -21.59 30.49 20.41
N ALA A 288 -20.59 30.92 21.18
CA ALA A 288 -19.63 31.93 20.74
C ALA A 288 -18.65 31.40 19.67
N LEU A 289 -18.34 30.10 19.66
CA LEU A 289 -17.59 29.43 18.59
C LEU A 289 -18.43 29.32 17.31
N ARG A 290 -19.72 29.01 17.42
CA ARG A 290 -20.66 29.01 16.27
C ARG A 290 -20.75 30.40 15.63
N ASP A 291 -20.78 31.46 16.44
CA ASP A 291 -20.75 32.83 15.94
C ASP A 291 -19.39 33.16 15.26
N GLN A 292 -18.30 32.45 15.57
CA GLN A 292 -17.00 32.53 14.89
C GLN A 292 -16.88 31.65 13.62
N LEU A 293 -17.72 30.62 13.44
CA LEU A 293 -17.77 29.84 12.18
C LEU A 293 -18.19 30.70 10.98
N ALA A 294 -18.90 31.81 11.23
CA ALA A 294 -19.37 32.76 10.23
C ALA A 294 -18.41 33.94 10.00
N ASP A 295 -17.17 33.89 10.53
CA ASP A 295 -16.14 34.91 10.29
C ASP A 295 -15.52 34.73 8.90
N ASP A 296 -15.49 35.79 8.08
CA ASP A 296 -14.93 35.77 6.72
C ASP A 296 -13.44 35.37 6.70
N ARG A 297 -12.73 35.52 7.83
CA ARG A 297 -11.34 35.11 7.97
C ARG A 297 -11.30 33.61 8.24
N LEU A 298 -11.20 32.82 7.17
CA LEU A 298 -11.18 31.35 7.19
C LEU A 298 -10.36 30.73 8.34
N PRO A 299 -9.14 31.20 8.70
CA PRO A 299 -8.40 30.68 9.85
C PRO A 299 -9.16 30.75 11.19
N VAL A 300 -9.96 31.79 11.41
CA VAL A 300 -10.76 31.97 12.64
C VAL A 300 -11.96 31.03 12.66
N ALA A 301 -12.63 30.86 11.52
CA ALA A 301 -13.70 29.88 11.37
C ALA A 301 -13.16 28.45 11.54
N GLU A 302 -12.00 28.12 10.98
CA GLU A 302 -11.36 26.81 11.08
C GLU A 302 -10.89 26.50 12.52
N GLY A 303 -10.31 27.49 13.21
CA GLY A 303 -9.99 27.39 14.64
C GLY A 303 -11.23 27.16 15.51
N ALA A 304 -12.36 27.77 15.15
CA ALA A 304 -13.64 27.54 15.82
C ALA A 304 -14.24 26.16 15.51
N ARG A 305 -14.12 25.68 14.27
CA ARG A 305 -14.56 24.34 13.85
C ARG A 305 -13.84 23.25 14.65
N ARG A 306 -12.50 23.28 14.70
CA ARG A 306 -11.72 22.27 15.44
C ARG A 306 -12.10 22.23 16.93
N ALA A 307 -12.28 23.40 17.55
CA ALA A 307 -12.73 23.48 18.95
C ALA A 307 -14.13 22.86 19.16
N LEU A 308 -15.07 23.10 18.24
CA LEU A 308 -16.40 22.46 18.28
C LEU A 308 -16.33 20.94 18.06
N GLU A 309 -15.46 20.45 17.19
CA GLU A 309 -15.27 19.01 16.95
C GLU A 309 -14.62 18.29 18.14
N GLU A 310 -13.75 18.95 18.89
CA GLU A 310 -13.23 18.44 20.16
C GLU A 310 -14.35 18.33 21.22
N MET A 311 -15.24 19.33 21.29
CA MET A 311 -16.39 19.32 22.21
C MET A 311 -17.43 18.26 21.83
N ALA A 312 -17.76 18.13 20.55
CA ALA A 312 -18.66 17.09 20.03
C ALA A 312 -18.19 15.67 20.41
N ARG A 313 -16.90 15.39 20.31
CA ARG A 313 -16.31 14.07 20.61
C ARG A 313 -16.03 13.79 22.09
N GLY A 314 -15.90 14.83 22.92
CA GLY A 314 -15.32 14.71 24.27
C GLY A 314 -16.15 15.23 25.45
N ASP A 315 -17.28 15.89 25.21
CA ASP A 315 -18.07 16.54 26.26
C ASP A 315 -19.32 15.72 26.67
N VAL A 316 -20.16 16.29 27.53
CA VAL A 316 -21.46 15.73 27.94
C VAL A 316 -22.51 15.93 26.84
N GLU A 317 -23.50 15.03 26.78
CA GLU A 317 -24.53 14.91 25.74
C GLU A 317 -25.12 16.26 25.27
N ASP A 318 -25.54 17.14 26.18
CA ASP A 318 -26.08 18.46 25.81
C ASP A 318 -25.07 19.38 25.10
N VAL A 319 -23.82 19.37 25.52
CA VAL A 319 -22.76 20.20 24.94
C VAL A 319 -22.28 19.63 23.61
N ALA A 320 -22.17 18.29 23.54
CA ALA A 320 -21.82 17.59 22.32
C ALA A 320 -22.87 17.83 21.22
N ARG A 321 -24.16 17.67 21.55
CA ARG A 321 -25.30 17.91 20.64
C ARG A 321 -25.37 19.36 20.16
N ASP A 322 -25.22 20.35 21.05
CA ASP A 322 -25.19 21.77 20.65
C ASP A 322 -23.97 22.07 19.74
N ALA A 323 -22.83 21.38 19.94
CA ALA A 323 -21.64 21.53 19.10
C ALA A 323 -21.79 20.86 17.72
N GLU A 324 -22.42 19.68 17.64
CA GLU A 324 -22.81 19.03 16.39
C GLU A 324 -23.79 19.90 15.57
N GLU A 325 -24.77 20.52 16.24
CA GLU A 325 -25.71 21.46 15.61
C GLU A 325 -24.99 22.71 15.08
N ALA A 326 -23.97 23.22 15.79
CA ALA A 326 -23.12 24.30 15.30
C ALA A 326 -22.29 23.88 14.07
N LEU A 327 -21.71 22.69 14.08
CA LEU A 327 -20.92 22.14 12.96
C LEU A 327 -21.75 21.90 11.70
N ALA A 328 -23.06 21.67 11.81
CA ALA A 328 -23.96 21.52 10.67
C ALA A 328 -24.02 22.76 9.74
N ALA A 329 -23.53 23.93 10.20
CA ALA A 329 -23.38 25.16 9.42
C ALA A 329 -22.15 25.15 8.49
N VAL A 330 -21.15 24.28 8.73
CA VAL A 330 -19.91 24.18 7.93
C VAL A 330 -20.01 23.11 6.84
N ARG A 331 -21.12 22.37 6.77
CA ARG A 331 -21.33 21.36 5.72
C ARG A 331 -21.42 22.02 4.35
N LEU A 332 -20.66 21.50 3.40
CA LEU A 332 -20.64 21.93 1.99
C LEU A 332 -21.98 21.61 1.33
N ARG A 333 -22.65 22.63 0.77
CA ARG A 333 -23.99 22.49 0.17
C ARG A 333 -24.04 23.11 -1.23
N PRO A 334 -23.86 22.32 -2.31
CA PRO A 334 -24.18 22.78 -3.65
C PRO A 334 -25.71 22.95 -3.80
N SER A 335 -26.15 24.04 -4.45
CA SER A 335 -27.58 24.33 -4.66
C SER A 335 -28.31 23.35 -5.59
N ALA A 336 -27.57 22.48 -6.28
CA ALA A 336 -28.09 21.29 -6.93
C ALA A 336 -27.09 20.13 -6.79
N THR A 337 -27.58 18.95 -6.37
CA THR A 337 -26.79 17.70 -6.35
C THR A 337 -26.90 16.90 -7.65
N ARG A 338 -27.75 17.33 -8.60
CA ARG A 338 -27.89 16.74 -9.93
C ARG A 338 -28.11 17.83 -10.99
N LEU A 339 -27.36 17.77 -12.08
CA LEU A 339 -27.47 18.66 -13.24
C LEU A 339 -27.83 17.87 -14.50
N ASP A 340 -29.04 18.06 -15.00
CA ASP A 340 -29.46 17.53 -16.31
C ASP A 340 -29.25 18.59 -17.39
N PHE A 341 -28.33 18.36 -18.33
CA PHE A 341 -28.10 19.23 -19.50
C PHE A 341 -29.09 18.96 -20.64
N GLY A 342 -29.91 17.91 -20.54
CA GLY A 342 -30.88 17.53 -21.54
C GLY A 342 -30.21 17.06 -22.83
N ARG A 343 -30.77 17.47 -23.97
CA ARG A 343 -30.24 17.11 -25.30
C ARG A 343 -29.27 18.17 -25.81
N VAL A 344 -28.11 17.72 -26.25
CA VAL A 344 -27.04 18.56 -26.79
C VAL A 344 -26.65 18.03 -28.16
N GLU A 345 -26.38 18.90 -29.12
CA GLU A 345 -25.92 18.50 -30.45
C GLU A 345 -24.39 18.29 -30.44
N ARG A 346 -23.94 17.23 -31.10
CA ARG A 346 -22.52 16.91 -31.24
C ARG A 346 -21.76 18.08 -31.89
N ASP A 347 -20.58 18.39 -31.35
CA ASP A 347 -19.72 19.48 -31.78
C ASP A 347 -20.38 20.89 -31.70
N SER A 348 -21.41 21.07 -30.86
CA SER A 348 -22.00 22.39 -30.56
C SER A 348 -21.04 23.27 -29.75
N VAL A 349 -21.43 24.53 -29.51
CA VAL A 349 -20.88 25.30 -28.39
C VAL A 349 -21.12 24.51 -27.10
N VAL A 350 -20.09 24.40 -26.25
CA VAL A 350 -20.16 23.80 -24.91
C VAL A 350 -21.33 24.46 -24.15
N PRO A 351 -22.37 23.71 -23.73
CA PRO A 351 -23.38 24.25 -22.83
C PRO A 351 -22.83 24.33 -21.40
N HIS A 352 -23.24 25.38 -20.69
CA HIS A 352 -22.80 25.69 -19.32
C HIS A 352 -24.00 25.75 -18.36
N ARG A 353 -23.79 25.35 -17.10
CA ARG A 353 -24.75 25.53 -15.98
C ARG A 353 -24.01 25.90 -14.71
N THR A 354 -24.53 26.86 -13.96
CA THR A 354 -23.96 27.30 -12.69
C THR A 354 -24.58 26.56 -11.49
N VAL A 355 -23.75 26.18 -10.51
CA VAL A 355 -24.17 25.71 -9.18
C VAL A 355 -23.55 26.64 -8.14
N THR A 356 -24.36 27.14 -7.21
CA THR A 356 -23.87 28.02 -6.12
C THR A 356 -23.59 27.22 -4.86
N LEU A 357 -22.59 27.64 -4.08
CA LEU A 357 -22.23 27.01 -2.82
C LEU A 357 -22.89 27.75 -1.64
N GLU A 358 -23.71 27.04 -0.87
CA GLU A 358 -24.42 27.56 0.30
C GLU A 358 -23.66 27.26 1.60
N GLY A 359 -23.78 28.17 2.59
CA GLY A 359 -23.24 28.00 3.93
C GLY A 359 -22.46 29.21 4.44
N VAL A 360 -21.73 29.04 5.54
CA VAL A 360 -20.73 30.03 6.01
C VAL A 360 -19.51 30.06 5.07
N PRO A 361 -18.64 31.10 5.09
CA PRO A 361 -17.47 31.17 4.21
C PRO A 361 -16.64 29.89 4.17
N LEU A 362 -16.35 29.28 5.34
CA LEU A 362 -15.61 28.03 5.46
C LEU A 362 -16.30 26.80 4.84
N ALA A 363 -17.65 26.80 4.75
CA ALA A 363 -18.41 25.73 4.11
C ALA A 363 -18.28 25.74 2.59
N ARG A 364 -18.07 26.92 2.00
CA ARG A 364 -17.98 27.16 0.55
C ARG A 364 -16.56 26.96 0.02
N CYS A 365 -15.56 26.94 0.90
CA CYS A 365 -14.19 26.59 0.57
C CYS A 365 -14.07 25.09 0.23
N CYS A 366 -14.24 24.76 -1.05
CA CYS A 366 -13.95 23.44 -1.62
C CYS A 366 -13.11 23.54 -2.89
N LEU A 367 -12.54 22.41 -3.32
CA LEU A 367 -12.01 22.23 -4.68
C LEU A 367 -12.90 21.27 -5.46
N ALA A 368 -13.33 21.69 -6.65
CA ALA A 368 -14.18 20.91 -7.55
C ALA A 368 -13.36 20.11 -8.58
N HIS A 369 -13.63 18.81 -8.68
CA HIS A 369 -12.93 17.89 -9.57
C HIS A 369 -13.93 17.08 -10.39
N ALA A 370 -13.82 17.13 -11.72
CA ALA A 370 -14.67 16.36 -12.64
C ALA A 370 -14.13 14.93 -12.82
N THR A 371 -14.98 13.91 -12.69
CA THR A 371 -14.57 12.49 -12.78
C THR A 371 -14.52 11.94 -14.21
N ALA A 372 -15.00 12.69 -15.20
CA ALA A 372 -15.08 12.27 -16.60
C ALA A 372 -14.48 13.30 -17.56
N PRO A 373 -13.77 12.89 -18.64
CA PRO A 373 -13.04 13.79 -19.54
C PRO A 373 -13.92 14.69 -20.42
N TRP A 374 -15.23 14.41 -20.47
CA TRP A 374 -16.22 15.26 -21.15
C TRP A 374 -16.85 16.31 -20.21
N LEU A 375 -16.58 16.24 -18.90
CA LEU A 375 -16.98 17.25 -17.94
C LEU A 375 -15.87 18.28 -17.74
N ARG A 376 -16.26 19.54 -17.64
CA ARG A 376 -15.38 20.65 -17.27
C ARG A 376 -16.02 21.40 -16.11
N VAL A 377 -15.21 21.80 -15.14
CA VAL A 377 -15.66 22.67 -14.05
C VAL A 377 -14.66 23.82 -13.89
N ALA A 378 -15.17 25.03 -13.83
CA ALA A 378 -14.45 26.21 -13.36
C ALA A 378 -15.10 26.68 -12.07
N GLN A 379 -14.30 27.22 -11.15
CA GLN A 379 -14.77 27.68 -9.84
C GLN A 379 -14.45 29.17 -9.68
N ASP A 380 -15.49 29.94 -9.41
CA ASP A 380 -15.48 31.32 -8.93
C ASP A 380 -15.87 31.31 -7.44
N ASP A 381 -15.64 32.39 -6.69
CA ASP A 381 -15.59 32.41 -5.21
C ASP A 381 -16.72 31.60 -4.52
N ASP A 382 -17.96 31.79 -4.96
CA ASP A 382 -19.17 31.15 -4.41
C ASP A 382 -19.91 30.24 -5.43
N ALA A 383 -19.32 29.97 -6.60
CA ALA A 383 -20.02 29.34 -7.72
C ALA A 383 -19.15 28.42 -8.59
N LEU A 384 -19.74 27.30 -9.03
CA LEU A 384 -19.19 26.36 -9.98
C LEU A 384 -19.85 26.59 -11.34
N ASP A 385 -19.06 26.92 -12.36
CA ASP A 385 -19.49 26.86 -13.76
C ASP A 385 -19.17 25.48 -14.34
N VAL A 386 -20.22 24.71 -14.65
CA VAL A 386 -20.13 23.35 -15.15
C VAL A 386 -20.38 23.35 -16.65
N GLY A 387 -19.37 22.93 -17.44
CA GLY A 387 -19.42 22.79 -18.88
C GLY A 387 -19.41 21.34 -19.33
N VAL A 388 -20.09 21.04 -20.44
CA VAL A 388 -20.17 19.69 -21.06
C VAL A 388 -19.55 19.71 -22.45
N ASP A 389 -18.58 18.84 -22.71
CA ASP A 389 -17.93 18.72 -24.02
C ASP A 389 -18.73 17.77 -24.96
N PRO A 390 -19.33 18.29 -26.06
CA PRO A 390 -20.22 17.52 -26.91
C PRO A 390 -19.50 16.65 -27.96
N ALA A 391 -18.19 16.40 -27.82
CA ALA A 391 -17.44 15.51 -28.71
C ALA A 391 -17.86 14.04 -28.60
N THR A 392 -18.29 13.60 -27.41
CA THR A 392 -18.72 12.21 -27.13
C THR A 392 -20.22 12.06 -27.31
N VAL A 393 -20.65 11.14 -28.18
CA VAL A 393 -22.08 10.91 -28.49
C VAL A 393 -22.66 9.81 -27.62
N GLY A 394 -23.86 10.03 -27.08
CA GLY A 394 -24.60 9.07 -26.26
C GLY A 394 -25.29 9.72 -25.06
N HIS A 395 -25.96 8.90 -24.25
CA HIS A 395 -26.33 9.32 -22.89
C HIS A 395 -25.11 9.16 -21.99
N LEU A 396 -24.65 10.28 -21.41
CA LEU A 396 -23.48 10.33 -20.54
C LEU A 396 -23.93 10.70 -19.13
N SER A 397 -23.28 10.08 -18.15
CA SER A 397 -23.42 10.38 -16.71
C SER A 397 -22.03 10.36 -16.09
N GLY A 398 -21.76 11.27 -15.16
CA GLY A 398 -20.47 11.47 -14.52
C GLY A 398 -20.59 12.53 -13.43
N ASP A 399 -19.60 12.63 -12.55
CA ASP A 399 -19.71 13.38 -11.30
C ASP A 399 -18.72 14.54 -11.22
N ILE A 400 -19.08 15.53 -10.41
CA ILE A 400 -18.17 16.56 -9.93
C ILE A 400 -18.06 16.40 -8.42
N VAL A 401 -16.88 15.98 -7.97
CA VAL A 401 -16.54 15.74 -6.56
C VAL A 401 -15.99 17.04 -5.97
N LEU A 402 -16.63 17.53 -4.93
CA LEU A 402 -16.30 18.75 -4.21
C LEU A 402 -15.65 18.38 -2.88
N LYS A 403 -14.34 18.60 -2.75
CA LYS A 403 -13.58 18.35 -1.50
C LYS A 403 -13.53 19.65 -0.68
N GLY A 404 -14.44 19.82 0.28
CA GLY A 404 -14.54 21.00 1.16
C GLY A 404 -13.53 20.99 2.31
N VAL A 405 -13.40 22.07 3.08
CA VAL A 405 -12.53 22.03 4.29
C VAL A 405 -13.03 20.97 5.29
N ALA A 406 -14.34 20.97 5.57
CA ALA A 406 -14.95 20.19 6.65
C ALA A 406 -15.79 18.97 6.21
N ASP A 407 -16.33 19.00 4.99
CA ASP A 407 -17.26 17.99 4.46
C ASP A 407 -17.04 17.83 2.95
N ASP A 408 -17.49 16.72 2.38
CA ASP A 408 -17.39 16.41 0.95
C ASP A 408 -18.79 16.41 0.32
N ALA A 409 -18.91 16.82 -0.95
CA ALA A 409 -20.17 16.80 -1.69
C ALA A 409 -19.97 16.32 -3.14
N VAL A 410 -21.04 15.81 -3.76
CA VAL A 410 -21.03 15.36 -5.15
C VAL A 410 -22.18 16.00 -5.91
N VAL A 411 -21.89 16.44 -7.14
CA VAL A 411 -22.89 16.91 -8.10
C VAL A 411 -22.85 16.00 -9.32
N THR A 412 -23.85 15.14 -9.48
CA THR A 412 -23.97 14.24 -10.63
C THR A 412 -24.47 15.00 -11.85
N VAL A 413 -23.83 14.80 -13.00
CA VAL A 413 -24.11 15.50 -14.25
C VAL A 413 -24.54 14.50 -15.32
N GLU A 414 -25.62 14.81 -16.03
CA GLU A 414 -26.21 13.97 -17.07
C GLU A 414 -26.45 14.76 -18.36
N VAL A 415 -26.30 14.10 -19.51
CA VAL A 415 -26.56 14.66 -20.84
C VAL A 415 -26.94 13.57 -21.85
N ASP A 416 -27.68 13.94 -22.89
CA ASP A 416 -28.01 13.13 -24.08
C ASP A 416 -27.42 13.82 -25.33
N VAL A 417 -26.16 13.52 -25.65
CA VAL A 417 -25.44 14.12 -26.78
C VAL A 417 -25.76 13.35 -28.06
N ARG A 418 -26.24 14.03 -29.09
CA ARG A 418 -26.70 13.43 -30.35
C ARG A 418 -26.05 14.05 -31.57
N VAL A 419 -25.81 13.24 -32.61
CA VAL A 419 -25.47 13.76 -33.94
C VAL A 419 -26.65 14.59 -34.46
N PRO A 420 -26.45 15.81 -34.97
CA PRO A 420 -27.55 16.66 -35.45
C PRO A 420 -28.30 16.01 -36.62
N ASP A 421 -29.63 16.09 -36.60
CA ASP A 421 -30.52 15.56 -37.64
C ASP A 421 -30.36 16.35 -38.94
N ARG A 422 -29.43 15.89 -39.80
CA ARG A 422 -29.28 16.45 -41.14
C ARG A 422 -30.54 16.10 -41.96
N PRO A 423 -31.34 17.08 -42.42
CA PRO A 423 -32.50 16.79 -43.27
C PRO A 423 -32.02 16.07 -44.55
N PRO A 424 -32.79 15.10 -45.06
CA PRO A 424 -32.38 14.33 -46.22
C PRO A 424 -32.12 15.26 -47.40
N ALA A 425 -30.94 15.15 -47.99
CA ALA A 425 -30.55 16.00 -49.10
C ALA A 425 -31.58 15.90 -50.25
N PRO A 426 -31.99 17.02 -50.87
CA PRO A 426 -32.92 16.97 -51.99
C PRO A 426 -32.33 16.09 -53.09
N ALA A 427 -33.10 15.10 -53.53
CA ALA A 427 -32.62 14.09 -54.46
C ALA A 427 -32.08 14.73 -55.75
N SER A 428 -30.85 14.37 -56.11
CA SER A 428 -30.19 14.87 -57.32
C SER A 428 -31.10 14.66 -58.55
N PRO A 429 -31.34 15.67 -59.38
CA PRO A 429 -32.07 15.47 -60.63
C PRO A 429 -31.31 14.46 -61.50
N GLY A 430 -32.05 13.51 -62.09
CA GLY A 430 -31.48 12.51 -62.99
C GLY A 430 -30.83 13.14 -64.22
N PRO A 431 -29.90 12.43 -64.90
CA PRO A 431 -29.19 12.97 -66.05
C PRO A 431 -30.17 13.28 -67.20
N ALA A 432 -30.17 14.53 -67.64
CA ALA A 432 -30.78 14.97 -68.89
C ALA A 432 -29.71 14.96 -70.00
N ASP A 433 -30.12 14.63 -71.23
CA ASP A 433 -29.21 14.35 -72.34
C ASP A 433 -28.35 15.53 -72.83
N THR A 434 -27.20 15.18 -73.42
CA THR A 434 -26.25 16.11 -74.05
C THR A 434 -26.82 16.79 -75.30
N GLY A 435 -26.60 18.10 -75.47
CA GLY A 435 -27.30 18.89 -76.50
C GLY A 435 -26.60 20.11 -77.15
N ALA A 436 -25.27 20.12 -77.27
CA ALA A 436 -24.45 20.94 -78.22
C ALA A 436 -24.54 22.51 -78.24
N GLY A 437 -23.43 23.16 -78.65
CA GLY A 437 -23.38 24.58 -79.07
C GLY A 437 -22.70 25.54 -78.08
N THR A 438 -21.38 25.78 -78.14
CA THR A 438 -20.63 26.69 -79.05
C THR A 438 -20.51 28.14 -78.53
N VAL A 439 -19.27 28.62 -78.45
CA VAL A 439 -18.84 29.96 -77.95
C VAL A 439 -18.91 31.01 -79.08
N PRO A 440 -19.23 32.28 -78.77
CA PRO A 440 -18.28 33.36 -79.10
C PRO A 440 -18.19 34.49 -78.04
N ASP A 441 -17.05 35.20 -78.04
CA ASP A 441 -16.79 36.40 -77.25
C ASP A 441 -17.62 37.64 -77.66
N GLY A 442 -17.69 38.64 -76.76
CA GLY A 442 -17.28 39.98 -77.19
C GLY A 442 -18.01 41.22 -76.64
N ARG A 443 -17.23 42.01 -75.86
CA ARG A 443 -17.17 43.49 -75.88
C ARG A 443 -18.17 44.32 -75.04
N ALA A 444 -17.58 45.17 -74.18
CA ALA A 444 -18.17 46.31 -73.45
C ALA A 444 -18.05 47.62 -74.29
N PRO A 445 -18.31 48.86 -73.81
CA PRO A 445 -18.66 49.32 -72.46
C PRO A 445 -19.77 50.40 -72.38
N ASP A 446 -20.13 50.87 -71.16
CA ASP A 446 -19.95 52.28 -70.73
C ASP A 446 -20.46 52.53 -69.28
N ALA A 447 -19.99 53.61 -68.63
CA ALA A 447 -20.34 53.99 -67.25
C ALA A 447 -20.21 55.52 -67.01
N PRO A 448 -20.93 56.06 -65.99
CA PRO A 448 -20.25 56.80 -64.90
C PRO A 448 -20.83 56.48 -63.49
N THR A 449 -20.04 56.25 -62.43
CA THR A 449 -19.40 57.24 -61.51
C THR A 449 -20.44 57.90 -60.56
N ALA A 450 -20.31 57.94 -59.22
CA ALA A 450 -19.13 58.32 -58.42
C ALA A 450 -19.14 57.91 -56.92
N VAL A 451 -17.95 57.93 -56.26
CA VAL A 451 -17.60 58.01 -54.79
C VAL A 451 -18.13 56.87 -53.86
N THR A 452 -17.42 56.31 -52.84
CA THR A 452 -16.36 56.84 -51.92
C THR A 452 -15.50 55.74 -51.20
N ALA A 453 -14.18 56.00 -51.04
CA ALA A 453 -13.18 55.52 -50.04
C ALA A 453 -12.92 54.01 -49.69
N ALA A 454 -11.67 53.73 -49.23
CA ALA A 454 -11.11 52.44 -48.76
C ALA A 454 -9.69 52.65 -48.14
N PRO A 455 -8.89 51.63 -47.70
CA PRO A 455 -9.18 50.41 -46.94
C PRO A 455 -8.56 50.55 -45.50
N PRO A 456 -7.36 50.05 -45.04
CA PRO A 456 -6.47 48.90 -45.33
C PRO A 456 -6.22 47.92 -44.12
N VAL A 457 -5.54 46.77 -44.32
CA VAL A 457 -4.98 45.88 -43.25
C VAL A 457 -3.66 45.21 -43.71
N VAL A 458 -2.59 45.25 -42.90
CA VAL A 458 -1.23 44.69 -43.14
C VAL A 458 -0.47 44.58 -41.78
N PRO A 459 0.61 43.77 -41.57
CA PRO A 459 0.79 42.31 -41.63
C PRO A 459 1.33 41.74 -40.27
N PRO A 460 1.92 40.52 -40.26
CA PRO A 460 3.16 40.25 -39.50
C PRO A 460 4.34 39.75 -40.39
N PRO A 461 5.60 39.71 -39.89
CA PRO A 461 6.81 39.63 -40.72
C PRO A 461 7.49 38.24 -40.81
N SER A 462 8.53 38.14 -41.65
CA SER A 462 9.40 36.97 -41.84
C SER A 462 10.87 37.35 -42.10
N ASP A 463 11.81 36.68 -41.41
CA ASP A 463 13.27 36.50 -41.68
C ASP A 463 13.94 35.93 -40.39
N ARG A 464 15.07 35.21 -40.36
CA ARG A 464 15.82 34.39 -41.35
C ARG A 464 16.96 33.64 -40.62
N VAL A 465 17.15 32.33 -40.84
CA VAL A 465 18.46 31.68 -40.56
C VAL A 465 18.82 30.68 -41.66
N VAL A 466 20.07 30.80 -42.10
CA VAL A 466 20.78 30.09 -43.18
C VAL A 466 20.66 28.57 -43.15
N ILE A 467 20.41 27.97 -44.32
CA ILE A 467 20.80 26.59 -44.67
C ILE A 467 21.93 26.67 -45.71
N ARG A 468 22.97 25.82 -45.59
CA ARG A 468 24.04 25.68 -46.60
C ARG A 468 23.81 24.46 -47.50
N PRO A 469 24.26 24.47 -48.77
CA PRO A 469 24.21 23.29 -49.64
C PRO A 469 25.15 22.15 -49.17
N GLN A 470 24.88 20.94 -49.64
CA GLN A 470 25.76 19.78 -49.49
C GLN A 470 26.81 19.71 -50.61
N GLU A 471 27.96 19.11 -50.32
CA GLU A 471 28.95 18.64 -51.31
C GLU A 471 29.14 17.11 -51.22
N PRO A 472 29.65 16.44 -52.27
CA PRO A 472 29.72 14.97 -52.37
C PRO A 472 30.84 14.33 -51.52
N PRO A 473 30.82 13.01 -51.30
CA PRO A 473 31.73 12.33 -50.37
C PRO A 473 33.17 12.21 -50.89
N GLY A 474 34.15 12.45 -50.01
CA GLY A 474 35.57 12.24 -50.24
C GLY A 474 36.09 10.88 -49.75
N GLU A 475 37.16 10.41 -50.39
CA GLU A 475 37.80 9.10 -50.19
C GLU A 475 38.77 9.07 -48.97
N PRO A 476 38.86 7.98 -48.19
CA PRO A 476 39.71 7.92 -47.00
C PRO A 476 41.18 7.54 -47.30
N PRO A 477 42.18 8.35 -46.88
CA PRO A 477 43.60 8.00 -46.93
C PRO A 477 44.00 6.98 -45.82
N PRO A 478 45.20 6.35 -45.89
CA PRO A 478 45.41 5.00 -45.36
C PRO A 478 45.75 4.89 -43.87
N VAL A 479 45.53 3.68 -43.35
CA VAL A 479 45.96 3.23 -42.01
C VAL A 479 47.48 3.24 -41.90
N ILE A 480 47.99 3.84 -40.82
CA ILE A 480 49.38 3.67 -40.36
C ILE A 480 49.34 2.87 -39.05
N THR A 481 49.92 1.67 -39.07
CA THR A 481 50.10 0.82 -37.89
C THR A 481 51.33 1.25 -37.11
N HIS A 482 51.18 1.51 -35.82
CA HIS A 482 52.29 1.61 -34.87
C HIS A 482 52.04 0.70 -33.68
N ASP A 483 52.85 -0.36 -33.55
CA ASP A 483 53.09 -1.01 -32.26
C ASP A 483 53.76 -0.01 -31.30
N PRO A 484 53.46 -0.13 -30.01
CA PRO A 484 54.55 -0.26 -29.05
C PRO A 484 54.37 -1.45 -28.10
N GLU A 485 55.35 -2.33 -28.10
CA GLU A 485 55.66 -3.20 -26.96
C GLU A 485 56.20 -2.35 -25.79
N GLN A 486 56.11 -2.86 -24.56
CA GLN A 486 56.65 -2.27 -23.31
C GLN A 486 55.89 -0.98 -22.88
N ASP A 487 55.27 -0.88 -21.69
CA ASP A 487 55.73 -1.38 -20.39
C ASP A 487 54.55 -1.67 -19.44
N ALA A 488 54.55 -2.81 -18.73
CA ALA A 488 53.53 -3.15 -17.72
C ALA A 488 54.04 -4.18 -16.68
N PRO A 489 53.79 -4.00 -15.38
CA PRO A 489 54.25 -4.92 -14.34
C PRO A 489 53.43 -6.24 -14.31
N PRO A 490 54.03 -7.37 -13.87
CA PRO A 490 53.38 -8.68 -13.94
C PRO A 490 52.23 -8.83 -12.94
N VAL A 491 51.03 -9.14 -13.44
CA VAL A 491 49.88 -9.51 -12.61
C VAL A 491 49.94 -11.01 -12.28
N THR A 492 50.12 -11.34 -11.00
CA THR A 492 50.19 -12.73 -10.52
C THR A 492 48.83 -13.42 -10.60
N VAL A 493 48.66 -14.33 -11.55
CA VAL A 493 47.46 -15.18 -11.66
C VAL A 493 47.49 -16.27 -10.57
N PRO A 494 46.48 -16.39 -9.68
CA PRO A 494 46.41 -17.47 -8.71
C PRO A 494 46.12 -18.81 -9.39
N ARG A 495 46.79 -19.88 -8.94
CA ARG A 495 46.54 -21.25 -9.44
C ARG A 495 45.15 -21.75 -9.01
N PRO A 496 44.45 -22.54 -9.86
CA PRO A 496 43.25 -23.24 -9.45
C PRO A 496 43.55 -24.30 -8.37
N PRO A 497 42.59 -24.60 -7.46
CA PRO A 497 42.77 -25.62 -6.44
C PRO A 497 42.80 -27.04 -7.05
N PRO A 498 43.47 -28.01 -6.40
CA PRO A 498 43.55 -29.39 -6.89
C PRO A 498 42.21 -30.13 -6.75
N SER A 499 41.92 -31.00 -7.72
CA SER A 499 40.71 -31.84 -7.74
C SER A 499 40.63 -32.80 -6.54
N PRO A 500 39.43 -33.12 -6.03
CA PRO A 500 39.26 -34.08 -4.95
C PRO A 500 39.61 -35.52 -5.39
N PRO A 501 40.04 -36.40 -4.45
CA PRO A 501 40.39 -37.79 -4.76
C PRO A 501 39.15 -38.63 -5.11
N PRO A 502 39.31 -39.72 -5.90
CA PRO A 502 38.20 -40.57 -6.32
C PRO A 502 37.55 -41.33 -5.16
N PHE A 503 36.22 -41.46 -5.22
CA PHE A 503 35.41 -42.12 -4.20
C PHE A 503 35.54 -43.65 -4.28
N VAL A 504 35.97 -44.27 -3.17
CA VAL A 504 36.08 -45.74 -3.06
C VAL A 504 34.81 -46.28 -2.39
N PRO A 505 33.98 -47.10 -3.07
CA PRO A 505 32.79 -47.68 -2.47
C PRO A 505 33.16 -48.73 -1.41
N ARG A 506 32.51 -48.67 -0.24
CA ARG A 506 32.62 -49.73 0.77
C ARG A 506 31.91 -50.99 0.29
N GLN A 507 32.57 -52.14 0.43
CA GLN A 507 31.92 -53.44 0.34
C GLN A 507 31.07 -53.67 1.60
N GLU A 508 29.76 -53.79 1.46
CA GLU A 508 28.93 -54.49 2.45
C GLU A 508 28.85 -55.98 2.07
N GLN A 509 28.83 -56.84 3.09
CA GLN A 509 29.01 -58.28 2.92
C GLN A 509 27.68 -58.97 2.60
N ALA A 510 27.69 -59.85 1.59
CA ALA A 510 26.52 -60.63 1.20
C ALA A 510 26.13 -61.63 2.30
N THR A 511 24.84 -61.64 2.66
CA THR A 511 24.22 -62.78 3.38
C THR A 511 23.30 -63.52 2.41
N VAL A 512 23.50 -64.84 2.30
CA VAL A 512 22.78 -65.70 1.35
C VAL A 512 21.39 -66.05 1.88
N LEU A 513 20.39 -66.02 0.99
CA LEU A 513 19.20 -66.87 1.10
C LEU A 513 18.78 -67.39 -0.29
N THR A 514 18.17 -68.56 -0.33
CA THR A 514 18.14 -69.44 -1.51
C THR A 514 16.86 -69.38 -2.35
N ASP A 515 17.03 -69.63 -3.65
CA ASP A 515 16.00 -69.79 -4.68
C ASP A 515 15.02 -70.97 -4.45
N ARG A 516 13.72 -70.76 -4.73
CA ARG A 516 12.78 -71.75 -5.32
C ARG A 516 11.46 -71.09 -5.80
N PRO A 517 10.61 -71.77 -6.61
CA PRO A 517 10.02 -71.17 -7.82
C PRO A 517 8.50 -70.87 -7.74
N PRO A 518 7.90 -70.18 -8.73
CA PRO A 518 6.52 -69.69 -8.65
C PRO A 518 5.45 -70.78 -8.84
N ARG A 519 4.24 -70.50 -8.33
CA ARG A 519 3.00 -71.19 -8.70
C ARG A 519 1.88 -70.18 -8.95
N THR A 520 1.25 -70.31 -10.12
CA THR A 520 -0.03 -69.69 -10.47
C THR A 520 -1.20 -70.50 -9.90
N THR A 521 -2.18 -69.85 -9.26
CA THR A 521 -3.62 -70.07 -9.52
C THR A 521 -4.49 -68.97 -8.89
N GLU A 522 -5.47 -68.53 -9.67
CA GLU A 522 -6.85 -68.16 -9.29
C GLU A 522 -7.16 -67.09 -8.21
N ARG A 523 -8.01 -66.13 -8.61
CA ARG A 523 -8.83 -65.31 -7.70
C ARG A 523 -9.95 -66.17 -7.09
N PRO A 524 -10.42 -65.80 -5.90
CA PRO A 524 -11.83 -65.39 -5.79
C PRO A 524 -11.99 -63.93 -5.31
N SER A 525 -13.13 -63.33 -5.62
CA SER A 525 -13.52 -62.02 -5.07
C SER A 525 -13.85 -62.12 -3.58
N GLY A 526 -13.24 -61.28 -2.74
CA GLY A 526 -13.53 -61.21 -1.31
C GLY A 526 -13.22 -59.83 -0.73
N SER A 527 -14.24 -59.04 -0.41
CA SER A 527 -14.11 -57.66 0.04
C SER A 527 -13.82 -57.57 1.54
N HIS A 528 -12.54 -57.67 1.95
CA HIS A 528 -12.12 -57.40 3.33
C HIS A 528 -11.07 -56.30 3.41
N ARG A 529 -11.41 -55.22 4.13
CA ARG A 529 -10.47 -54.15 4.52
C ARG A 529 -9.53 -54.70 5.59
N TYR A 530 -8.24 -54.82 5.27
CA TYR A 530 -7.23 -55.11 6.30
C TYR A 530 -6.77 -53.79 6.93
N ALA A 531 -7.04 -53.60 8.22
CA ALA A 531 -6.53 -52.45 8.96
C ALA A 531 -5.05 -52.66 9.32
N PRO A 532 -4.18 -51.64 9.22
CA PRO A 532 -2.81 -51.74 9.68
C PRO A 532 -2.75 -51.97 11.21
N PRO A 533 -1.72 -52.66 11.73
CA PRO A 533 -1.65 -53.03 13.13
C PRO A 533 -1.60 -51.78 14.03
N ALA A 534 -2.47 -51.74 15.04
CA ALA A 534 -2.59 -50.61 15.95
C ALA A 534 -1.36 -50.50 16.88
N VAL A 535 -0.35 -49.75 16.44
CA VAL A 535 0.76 -49.28 17.28
C VAL A 535 0.15 -48.46 18.42
N ARG A 536 0.01 -49.06 19.62
CA ARG A 536 -0.51 -48.37 20.81
C ARG A 536 0.43 -47.21 21.16
N PRO A 537 0.01 -45.93 21.03
CA PRO A 537 0.88 -44.83 21.42
C PRO A 537 1.01 -44.83 22.95
N THR A 538 2.23 -45.05 23.46
CA THR A 538 2.54 -44.78 24.86
C THR A 538 2.34 -43.29 25.09
N ARG A 539 1.27 -42.95 25.83
CA ARG A 539 0.79 -41.57 26.04
C ARG A 539 1.91 -40.66 26.57
N ALA A 540 2.58 -39.95 25.67
CA ALA A 540 3.64 -39.01 25.97
C ALA A 540 3.02 -37.76 26.63
N ARG A 541 2.77 -37.80 27.94
CA ARG A 541 2.06 -36.71 28.65
C ARG A 541 2.82 -35.38 28.75
N GLY A 542 4.13 -35.37 28.44
CA GLY A 542 5.03 -34.25 28.72
C GLY A 542 4.60 -32.90 28.14
N GLY A 543 4.29 -32.82 26.84
CA GLY A 543 3.92 -31.56 26.18
C GLY A 543 2.65 -30.90 26.77
N PRO A 544 1.51 -31.62 26.80
CA PRO A 544 0.27 -31.12 27.40
C PRO A 544 0.41 -30.78 28.89
N VAL A 545 1.14 -31.59 29.68
CA VAL A 545 1.35 -31.29 31.11
C VAL A 545 2.19 -30.02 31.31
N ALA A 546 3.23 -29.81 30.51
CA ALA A 546 4.01 -28.57 30.53
C ALA A 546 3.18 -27.34 30.13
N ALA A 547 2.24 -27.49 29.19
CA ALA A 547 1.33 -26.41 28.79
C ALA A 547 0.30 -26.05 29.88
N VAL A 548 -0.27 -27.04 30.57
CA VAL A 548 -1.15 -26.81 31.72
C VAL A 548 -0.38 -26.15 32.86
N ALA A 549 0.86 -26.59 33.14
CA ALA A 549 1.73 -25.97 34.13
C ALA A 549 2.07 -24.51 33.78
N ALA A 550 2.38 -24.23 32.50
CA ALA A 550 2.64 -22.86 32.02
C ALA A 550 1.44 -21.93 32.24
N LEU A 551 0.22 -22.39 31.95
CA LEU A 551 -1.00 -21.61 32.19
C LEU A 551 -1.26 -21.39 33.68
N GLY A 552 -1.00 -22.39 34.52
CA GLY A 552 -1.07 -22.26 35.99
C GLY A 552 -0.10 -21.22 36.54
N CYS A 553 1.16 -21.23 36.08
CA CYS A 553 2.15 -20.21 36.45
C CYS A 553 1.76 -18.81 35.96
N ALA A 554 1.21 -18.68 34.75
CA ALA A 554 0.73 -17.40 34.22
C ALA A 554 -0.43 -16.82 35.06
N GLY A 555 -1.40 -17.67 35.44
CA GLY A 555 -2.48 -17.29 36.36
C GLY A 555 -1.97 -16.85 37.73
N ALA A 556 -1.00 -17.59 38.29
CA ALA A 556 -0.35 -17.22 39.55
C ALA A 556 0.39 -15.87 39.47
N SER A 557 1.09 -15.59 38.37
CA SER A 557 1.78 -14.30 38.18
C SER A 557 0.80 -13.11 38.12
N VAL A 558 -0.39 -13.28 37.52
CA VAL A 558 -1.44 -12.24 37.55
C VAL A 558 -1.88 -11.94 38.98
N VAL A 559 -2.15 -12.97 39.79
CA VAL A 559 -2.57 -12.80 41.20
C VAL A 559 -1.47 -12.13 42.02
N LEU A 560 -0.21 -12.52 41.84
CA LEU A 560 0.94 -11.90 42.52
C LEU A 560 1.13 -10.43 42.10
N CYS A 561 0.90 -10.09 40.83
CA CYS A 561 0.93 -8.71 40.35
C CYS A 561 -0.14 -7.84 41.01
N VAL A 562 -1.37 -8.34 41.15
CA VAL A 562 -2.47 -7.64 41.83
C VAL A 562 -2.17 -7.46 43.32
N LEU A 563 -1.63 -8.48 43.99
CA LEU A 563 -1.22 -8.38 45.40
C LEU A 563 -0.10 -7.36 45.62
N ALA A 564 0.91 -7.32 44.73
CA ALA A 564 1.97 -6.32 44.76
C ALA A 564 1.41 -4.89 44.59
N ALA A 565 0.50 -4.67 43.64
CA ALA A 565 -0.14 -3.37 43.41
C ALA A 565 -1.00 -2.92 44.60
N VAL A 566 -1.78 -3.82 45.21
CA VAL A 566 -2.58 -3.52 46.42
C VAL A 566 -1.68 -3.17 47.60
N ARG A 567 -0.58 -3.90 47.84
CA ARG A 567 0.38 -3.60 48.91
C ARG A 567 1.16 -2.30 48.68
N GLY A 568 1.60 -2.04 47.46
CA GLY A 568 2.25 -0.77 47.09
C GLY A 568 1.32 0.43 47.30
N ARG A 569 0.04 0.31 46.92
CA ARG A 569 -0.97 1.34 47.21
C ARG A 569 -1.21 1.55 48.71
N GLN A 570 -1.13 0.49 49.53
CA GLN A 570 -1.25 0.61 50.99
C GLN A 570 -0.04 1.34 51.60
N ALA A 571 1.19 1.06 51.17
CA ALA A 571 2.38 1.78 51.60
C ALA A 571 2.30 3.29 51.26
N LEU A 572 1.97 3.62 50.00
CA LEU A 572 1.81 4.99 49.51
C LEU A 572 0.67 5.80 50.18
N LEU A 573 -0.25 5.14 50.89
CA LEU A 573 -1.32 5.78 51.65
C LEU A 573 -1.02 5.87 53.15
N GLY A 574 -0.20 4.96 53.70
CA GLY A 574 0.27 5.02 55.09
C GLY A 574 1.26 6.16 55.33
N ASP A 575 2.22 6.33 54.42
CA ASP A 575 3.23 7.41 54.40
C ASP A 575 2.62 8.82 54.59
N ARG A 576 1.42 9.05 54.03
CA ARG A 576 0.71 10.34 54.15
C ARG A 576 0.14 10.66 55.53
N HIS A 577 0.17 9.72 56.49
CA HIS A 577 -0.43 9.91 57.83
C HIS A 577 0.58 10.10 58.97
N ASP A 578 1.84 9.68 58.80
CA ASP A 578 2.83 9.76 59.88
C ASP A 578 4.08 10.53 59.41
N ARG A 579 4.16 11.81 59.76
CA ARG A 579 5.33 12.67 59.47
C ARG A 579 6.49 12.39 60.43
N ASN A 580 6.92 11.14 60.52
CA ASN A 580 8.09 10.75 61.29
C ASN A 580 9.05 9.94 60.43
N GLN A 581 10.34 10.22 60.58
CA GLN A 581 11.31 10.02 59.51
C GLN A 581 11.85 8.57 59.50
N GLN A 582 11.09 7.67 58.85
CA GLN A 582 11.46 6.29 58.57
C GLN A 582 11.36 6.02 57.06
N ASP A 583 12.40 5.42 56.49
CA ASP A 583 12.52 5.27 55.03
C ASP A 583 11.34 4.55 54.38
N ILE A 584 10.96 5.00 53.18
CA ILE A 584 10.05 4.29 52.29
C ILE A 584 10.54 2.84 52.07
N ASP A 585 11.85 2.63 52.05
CA ASP A 585 12.49 1.32 51.89
C ASP A 585 12.18 0.37 53.07
N TYR A 586 12.14 0.89 54.30
CA TYR A 586 11.72 0.11 55.49
C TYR A 586 10.27 -0.37 55.36
N TRP A 587 9.38 0.49 54.85
CA TRP A 587 7.98 0.16 54.59
C TRP A 587 7.77 -0.77 53.38
N VAL A 588 8.53 -0.60 52.30
CA VAL A 588 8.46 -1.47 51.10
C VAL A 588 8.94 -2.89 51.43
N HIS A 589 9.98 -3.02 52.26
CA HIS A 589 10.42 -4.32 52.77
C HIS A 589 9.43 -4.93 53.77
N HIS A 590 8.90 -4.17 54.74
CA HIS A 590 7.94 -4.71 55.74
C HIS A 590 6.55 -5.04 55.18
N THR A 591 6.03 -4.27 54.22
CA THR A 591 4.70 -4.53 53.62
C THR A 591 4.69 -5.73 52.65
N GLY A 592 5.87 -6.24 52.27
CA GLY A 592 6.03 -7.36 51.34
C GLY A 592 5.73 -7.02 49.88
N ALA A 593 5.52 -5.75 49.53
CA ALA A 593 5.24 -5.36 48.13
C ALA A 593 6.36 -5.82 47.18
N PHE A 594 7.62 -5.65 47.59
CA PHE A 594 8.79 -6.11 46.83
C PHE A 594 8.87 -7.63 46.69
N THR A 595 8.55 -8.40 47.74
CA THR A 595 8.60 -9.88 47.66
C THR A 595 7.49 -10.45 46.77
N PHE A 596 6.30 -9.84 46.76
CA PHE A 596 5.27 -10.16 45.76
C PHE A 596 5.68 -9.79 44.34
N LEU A 597 6.40 -8.68 44.14
CA LEU A 597 6.91 -8.27 42.83
C LEU A 597 7.97 -9.24 42.27
N VAL A 598 8.93 -9.67 43.10
CA VAL A 598 9.96 -10.66 42.72
C VAL A 598 9.33 -12.04 42.47
N ALA A 599 8.33 -12.44 43.27
CA ALA A 599 7.56 -13.66 43.04
C ALA A 599 6.75 -13.59 41.73
N CYS A 600 6.17 -12.44 41.40
CA CYS A 600 5.45 -12.19 40.16
C CYS A 600 6.36 -12.33 38.93
N LEU A 601 7.52 -11.66 38.94
CA LEU A 601 8.50 -11.73 37.85
C LEU A 601 9.03 -13.16 37.63
N SER A 602 9.43 -13.84 38.70
CA SER A 602 9.95 -15.21 38.62
C SER A 602 8.90 -16.22 38.15
N THR A 603 7.64 -16.10 38.58
CA THR A 603 6.54 -16.97 38.10
C THR A 603 6.14 -16.68 36.65
N ALA A 604 6.19 -15.42 36.21
CA ALA A 604 5.96 -15.06 34.81
C ALA A 604 7.07 -15.60 33.89
N VAL A 605 8.35 -15.49 34.29
CA VAL A 605 9.47 -16.13 33.56
C VAL A 605 9.30 -17.64 33.50
N ALA A 606 8.96 -18.29 34.62
CA ALA A 606 8.72 -19.73 34.65
C ALA A 606 7.57 -20.16 33.72
N ALA A 607 6.48 -19.38 33.64
CA ALA A 607 5.39 -19.61 32.70
C ALA A 607 5.86 -19.56 31.23
N LEU A 608 6.69 -18.57 30.88
CA LEU A 608 7.24 -18.43 29.52
C LEU A 608 8.22 -19.55 29.15
N VAL A 609 9.06 -19.99 30.09
CA VAL A 609 9.99 -21.13 29.91
C VAL A 609 9.21 -22.43 29.73
N LEU A 610 8.20 -22.71 30.57
CA LEU A 610 7.33 -23.88 30.43
C LEU A 610 6.53 -23.84 29.12
N ALA A 611 6.05 -22.68 28.69
CA ALA A 611 5.36 -22.48 27.41
C ALA A 611 6.29 -22.69 26.19
N GLY A 612 7.59 -22.43 26.34
CA GLY A 612 8.62 -22.79 25.35
C GLY A 612 8.89 -24.29 25.32
N LEU A 613 9.11 -24.90 26.49
CA LEU A 613 9.38 -26.33 26.65
C LEU A 613 8.21 -27.19 26.15
N ALA A 614 6.96 -26.80 26.44
CA ALA A 614 5.76 -27.49 25.97
C ALA A 614 5.68 -27.54 24.44
N ARG A 615 6.00 -26.43 23.76
CA ARG A 615 6.11 -26.36 22.30
C ARG A 615 7.22 -27.27 21.78
N TYR A 616 8.44 -27.10 22.30
CA TYR A 616 9.61 -27.89 21.90
C TYR A 616 9.37 -29.40 22.04
N VAL A 617 8.75 -29.85 23.13
CA VAL A 617 8.45 -31.26 23.40
C VAL A 617 7.36 -31.84 22.47
N VAL A 618 6.42 -31.02 21.99
CA VAL A 618 5.43 -31.45 20.99
C VAL A 618 6.03 -31.45 19.58
N ASP A 619 6.77 -30.42 19.20
CA ASP A 619 7.38 -30.33 17.86
C ASP A 619 8.50 -31.37 17.65
N ALA A 620 9.37 -31.58 18.63
CA ALA A 620 10.42 -32.60 18.56
C ALA A 620 9.88 -34.05 18.61
N ARG A 621 8.57 -34.25 18.82
CA ARG A 621 7.94 -35.58 18.90
C ARG A 621 6.59 -35.64 18.18
N ARG A 622 6.43 -34.90 17.07
CA ARG A 622 5.19 -34.81 16.25
C ARG A 622 4.49 -36.16 16.01
N THR A 623 5.23 -37.23 15.73
CA THR A 623 4.71 -38.59 15.49
C THR A 623 4.11 -39.30 16.73
N ARG A 624 4.18 -38.71 17.92
CA ARG A 624 3.66 -39.29 19.18
C ARG A 624 2.46 -38.53 19.78
N TYR A 625 1.98 -37.48 19.11
CA TYR A 625 0.85 -36.66 19.57
C TYR A 625 -0.25 -36.62 18.51
N THR A 626 -1.50 -36.85 18.93
CA THR A 626 -2.67 -36.66 18.06
C THR A 626 -2.94 -35.17 17.82
N ASP A 627 -3.58 -34.83 16.71
CA ASP A 627 -3.72 -33.44 16.28
C ASP A 627 -4.54 -32.59 17.25
N GLY A 628 -5.58 -33.17 17.86
CA GLY A 628 -6.32 -32.53 18.96
C GLY A 628 -5.44 -32.27 20.20
N ALA A 629 -4.47 -33.13 20.50
CA ALA A 629 -3.52 -32.89 21.59
C ALA A 629 -2.46 -31.84 21.22
N ARG A 630 -2.06 -31.75 19.95
CA ARG A 630 -1.17 -30.69 19.43
C ARG A 630 -1.87 -29.33 19.50
N SER A 631 -3.09 -29.23 18.96
CA SER A 631 -3.95 -28.04 19.02
C SER A 631 -4.21 -27.59 20.46
N ALA A 632 -4.69 -28.47 21.34
CA ALA A 632 -4.92 -28.14 22.75
C ALA A 632 -3.64 -27.65 23.47
N THR A 633 -2.47 -28.22 23.18
CA THR A 633 -1.20 -27.73 23.71
C THR A 633 -0.88 -26.32 23.19
N GLN A 634 -1.09 -26.06 21.90
CA GLN A 634 -0.88 -24.74 21.30
C GLN A 634 -1.80 -23.68 21.91
N THR A 635 -3.10 -23.96 22.08
CA THR A 635 -4.07 -23.04 22.68
C THR A 635 -3.72 -22.70 24.14
N LEU A 636 -3.37 -23.71 24.96
CA LEU A 636 -2.92 -23.48 26.34
C LEU A 636 -1.65 -22.60 26.37
N VAL A 637 -0.74 -22.82 25.43
CA VAL A 637 0.55 -22.11 25.31
C VAL A 637 0.40 -20.68 24.76
N SER A 638 -0.59 -20.39 23.91
CA SER A 638 -0.92 -19.02 23.50
C SER A 638 -1.57 -18.26 24.65
N THR A 639 -2.54 -18.87 25.35
CA THR A 639 -3.21 -18.25 26.51
C THR A 639 -2.24 -17.99 27.66
N ALA A 640 -1.30 -18.90 27.93
CA ALA A 640 -0.25 -18.67 28.94
C ALA A 640 0.64 -17.46 28.59
N ARG A 641 0.97 -17.25 27.31
CA ARG A 641 1.74 -16.05 26.88
C ARG A 641 0.92 -14.77 26.96
N LEU A 642 -0.37 -14.82 26.61
CA LEU A 642 -1.28 -13.66 26.64
C LEU A 642 -1.35 -13.03 28.04
N PHE A 643 -1.29 -13.84 29.10
CA PHE A 643 -1.24 -13.33 30.48
C PHE A 643 0.19 -13.06 30.98
N ALA A 644 1.16 -13.93 30.69
CA ALA A 644 2.51 -13.80 31.27
C ALA A 644 3.32 -12.63 30.71
N VAL A 645 3.15 -12.26 29.42
CA VAL A 645 3.94 -11.17 28.81
C VAL A 645 3.54 -9.78 29.35
N PRO A 646 2.26 -9.37 29.39
CA PRO A 646 1.87 -8.08 29.96
C PRO A 646 2.22 -7.96 31.45
N VAL A 647 2.06 -9.04 32.22
CA VAL A 647 2.43 -9.08 33.65
C VAL A 647 3.93 -8.86 33.83
N LEU A 648 4.78 -9.50 33.02
CA LEU A 648 6.23 -9.34 33.11
C LEU A 648 6.68 -7.91 32.72
N VAL A 649 6.03 -7.28 31.74
CA VAL A 649 6.28 -5.87 31.38
C VAL A 649 5.85 -4.93 32.51
N LEU A 650 4.63 -5.08 33.03
CA LEU A 650 4.11 -4.22 34.10
C LEU A 650 4.92 -4.35 35.40
N ALA A 651 5.26 -5.58 35.80
CA ALA A 651 6.10 -5.81 36.97
C ALA A 651 7.55 -5.35 36.76
N GLY A 652 8.07 -5.44 35.53
CA GLY A 652 9.38 -4.88 35.16
C GLY A 652 9.43 -3.36 35.25
N LEU A 653 8.41 -2.67 34.72
CA LEU A 653 8.26 -1.22 34.82
C LEU A 653 8.08 -0.76 36.27
N ALA A 654 7.30 -1.48 37.08
CA ALA A 654 7.14 -1.19 38.51
C ALA A 654 8.46 -1.38 39.28
N GLY A 655 9.25 -2.41 38.96
CA GLY A 655 10.58 -2.64 39.53
C GLY A 655 11.58 -1.56 39.12
N LEU A 656 11.57 -1.13 37.86
CA LEU A 656 12.40 -0.02 37.38
C LEU A 656 12.01 1.30 38.07
N ALA A 657 10.72 1.60 38.20
CA ALA A 657 10.24 2.80 38.89
C ALA A 657 10.67 2.83 40.36
N TYR A 658 10.65 1.68 41.06
CA TYR A 658 11.18 1.57 42.42
C TYR A 658 12.70 1.78 42.48
N LEU A 659 13.49 1.19 41.57
CA LEU A 659 14.94 1.38 41.51
C LEU A 659 15.35 2.83 41.19
N VAL A 660 14.62 3.51 40.31
CA VAL A 660 14.84 4.93 39.98
C VAL A 660 14.42 5.84 41.13
N ALA A 661 13.30 5.54 41.80
CA ALA A 661 12.89 6.26 43.00
C ALA A 661 13.93 6.14 44.12
N GLY A 662 14.43 4.93 44.39
CA GLY A 662 15.44 4.64 45.43
C GLY A 662 16.83 5.25 45.23
N GLN A 663 17.03 6.12 44.24
CA GLN A 663 18.22 6.98 44.10
C GLN A 663 17.92 8.48 44.26
N HIS A 664 16.67 8.83 44.60
CA HIS A 664 16.17 10.20 44.70
C HIS A 664 15.37 10.49 45.98
N TRP A 665 15.25 9.50 46.87
CA TRP A 665 14.75 9.62 48.25
C TRP A 665 15.88 9.26 49.22
#